data_AF-A0A955UKR2-F1
#
_entry.id   AF-A0A955UKR2-F1
#
_cell.length_a   1.000
_cell.length_b   1.000
_cell.length_c   1.000
_cell.angle_alpha   90.00
_cell.angle_beta   90.00
_cell.angle_gamma   90.00
#
_symmetry.space_group_name_H-M   'P 1'
#
loop_
_entity.id
_entity.type
_entity.pdbx_description
1 polymer ?
#
loop_
_entity_poly.entity_id
_entity_poly.type
_entity_poly.pdbx_seq_one_letter_code
_entity_poly.pdbx_strand_id
1 'polypeptide(L)'
;MSGPVSSPRPRPARARRRRRLAVFGVLLGITGAVPATRVSAAAAAHDAAPSPDTPAREAAPPPDVAVPLVAPERLGNEPVWLALLHQARRPIGRRTRDALHATHFFFDPDGHRDPVRELRATLTAFDDADPVRAQAARCRFPARHALLARRGLLPADRGPCPELEGWRRQIGDVRLTLVYPEAFLGNPASMFGHTLLRFDPVAAARDAEGEPLLGWTLDYTADAEGQVGALYMLRGLVGGYRGRFGIAPYYLKTKVYGDWQDRDIWEYPLAMSPESIELVLLHVWELRDVALPYYFFTQNCSEKLLEVLEVGWPGLGRGGGFPPTVTPVDTVRAMASVAPGTLGPARLRPSPATKLQDAMHALPASEIAAIESLAEGRLAPDEAALDAFPPTNRARVLTLANDLLRHRFLAGHVDEATARGRSLALLRARSRLPAAPAASAPVEALDRHPPTDGHGTARVELAGGLQDRDGFLELHLLPAYHTLLDAPAGFAEGGEIRALETRVRYFPELDRVRLHELVLVDVTTASPWRRPFRPVGWHAELGLRTRLLSSDRDRGLDTEGVGRLQVGVGAGLAPARGLHAYAFGELAIESGPGLEGDVALGPLTRAGLAWSTRGGRYTVHGEVLAGLLTGPRTSPWLRGLLEQRLALDPKWSLSLEGRYEHAYDVGFWEGRLGLIRYF
;
A
#
# COMPACT_ATOMS: atom_id res chain seq x y z
N MET A 1 43.20 -70.55 24.13
CA MET A 1 43.73 -71.08 25.40
C MET A 1 44.44 -69.94 26.12
N SER A 2 44.01 -69.67 27.37
CA SER A 2 44.72 -68.97 28.48
C SER A 2 45.16 -67.50 28.23
N GLY A 3 44.56 -66.40 28.73
CA GLY A 3 44.12 -66.03 30.10
C GLY A 3 45.20 -65.15 30.80
N PRO A 4 44.95 -64.29 31.83
CA PRO A 4 43.69 -63.71 32.34
C PRO A 4 43.74 -62.21 32.82
N VAL A 5 42.55 -61.61 32.97
CA VAL A 5 42.00 -60.78 34.10
C VAL A 5 42.70 -59.51 34.62
N SER A 6 41.97 -58.38 34.57
CA SER A 6 41.73 -57.48 35.73
C SER A 6 40.56 -56.48 35.49
N SER A 7 39.52 -56.58 36.33
CA SER A 7 38.42 -55.60 36.60
C SER A 7 38.95 -54.27 37.20
N PRO A 8 38.20 -53.15 37.40
CA PRO A 8 36.75 -53.08 37.70
C PRO A 8 35.95 -51.77 37.34
N ARG A 9 34.65 -51.80 37.71
CA ARG A 9 33.67 -50.72 38.01
C ARG A 9 32.91 -50.00 36.87
N PRO A 10 31.56 -49.95 36.92
CA PRO A 10 30.74 -49.10 36.07
C PRO A 10 30.58 -47.69 36.65
N ARG A 11 30.74 -46.66 35.82
CA ARG A 11 30.47 -45.24 36.11
C ARG A 11 29.03 -44.85 35.71
N PRO A 12 28.43 -43.82 36.35
CA PRO A 12 26.99 -43.58 36.35
C PRO A 12 26.47 -42.85 35.11
N ALA A 13 25.17 -43.03 34.86
CA ALA A 13 24.38 -42.41 33.81
C ALA A 13 24.50 -40.87 33.81
N ARG A 14 24.90 -40.31 32.66
CA ARG A 14 24.81 -38.87 32.39
C ARG A 14 23.39 -38.51 31.96
N ALA A 15 22.70 -37.78 32.83
CA ALA A 15 21.45 -37.10 32.54
C ALA A 15 21.58 -36.17 31.32
N ARG A 16 20.81 -36.44 30.25
CA ARG A 16 20.58 -35.51 29.15
C ARG A 16 19.75 -34.34 29.67
N ARG A 17 20.39 -33.21 30.00
CA ARG A 17 19.72 -31.91 30.13
C ARG A 17 19.14 -31.51 28.76
N ARG A 18 17.85 -31.75 28.54
CA ARG A 18 17.07 -31.09 27.49
C ARG A 18 17.00 -29.60 27.85
N ARG A 19 17.75 -28.75 27.15
CA ARG A 19 17.49 -27.30 27.14
C ARG A 19 16.15 -27.09 26.43
N ARG A 20 15.10 -26.80 27.19
CA ARG A 20 13.86 -26.22 26.64
C ARG A 20 14.21 -24.79 26.24
N LEU A 21 14.19 -24.48 24.95
CA LEU A 21 14.07 -23.10 24.48
C LEU A 21 12.71 -22.60 24.95
N ALA A 22 12.70 -21.72 25.95
CA ALA A 22 11.53 -20.94 26.29
C ALA A 22 11.45 -19.79 25.28
N VAL A 23 10.57 -19.94 24.28
CA VAL A 23 10.15 -18.84 23.42
C VAL A 23 9.18 -18.00 24.24
N PHE A 24 9.63 -16.84 24.71
CA PHE A 24 8.77 -15.85 25.35
C PHE A 24 7.96 -15.14 24.25
N GLY A 25 6.74 -15.62 24.03
CA GLY A 25 5.72 -14.87 23.29
C GLY A 25 5.12 -13.80 24.20
N VAL A 26 5.34 -12.53 23.86
CA VAL A 26 4.68 -11.40 24.53
C VAL A 26 3.27 -11.27 23.94
N LEU A 27 2.31 -11.90 24.62
CA LEU A 27 0.88 -11.68 24.48
C LEU A 27 0.49 -10.46 25.32
N LEU A 28 0.16 -9.33 24.68
CA LEU A 28 -0.59 -8.25 25.35
C LEU A 28 -2.07 -8.37 24.97
N GLY A 29 -2.83 -9.06 25.82
CA GLY A 29 -4.27 -8.90 25.91
C GLY A 29 -4.58 -7.72 26.84
N ILE A 30 -5.22 -6.69 26.32
CA ILE A 30 -5.77 -5.60 27.14
C ILE A 30 -7.29 -5.79 27.18
N THR A 31 -7.75 -6.54 28.17
CA THR A 31 -9.12 -6.47 28.69
C THR A 31 -9.12 -5.49 29.85
N GLY A 32 -9.56 -4.26 29.62
CA GLY A 32 -9.72 -3.23 30.63
C GLY A 32 -11.18 -2.85 30.80
N ALA A 33 -11.86 -3.48 31.77
CA ALA A 33 -13.11 -2.98 32.32
C ALA A 33 -12.79 -1.74 33.18
N VAL A 34 -13.53 -0.64 32.96
CA VAL A 34 -13.43 0.58 33.79
C VAL A 34 -14.78 0.78 34.49
N PRO A 35 -14.81 0.97 35.82
CA PRO A 35 -16.04 1.15 36.57
C PRO A 35 -16.58 2.57 36.41
N ALA A 36 -17.91 2.68 36.43
CA ALA A 36 -18.63 3.94 36.40
C ALA A 36 -18.41 4.73 37.71
N THR A 37 -17.75 5.88 37.62
CA THR A 37 -17.77 6.91 38.67
C THR A 37 -18.70 8.04 38.28
N ARG A 38 -19.80 8.18 39.03
CA ARG A 38 -20.69 9.35 39.02
C ARG A 38 -19.90 10.55 39.53
N VAL A 39 -19.87 11.63 38.76
CA VAL A 39 -19.52 12.97 39.27
C VAL A 39 -20.69 13.90 38.98
N SER A 40 -21.28 14.37 40.06
CA SER A 40 -22.29 15.43 40.13
C SER A 40 -21.58 16.78 40.18
N ALA A 41 -21.98 17.73 39.33
CA ALA A 41 -21.78 19.15 39.51
C ALA A 41 -22.90 19.86 38.72
N ALA A 42 -23.98 20.27 39.39
CA ALA A 42 -24.14 21.55 40.07
C ALA A 42 -24.26 22.72 39.08
N ALA A 43 -25.49 23.21 39.01
CA ALA A 43 -25.95 24.32 38.19
C ALA A 43 -25.32 25.66 38.59
N ALA A 44 -25.13 26.52 37.61
CA ALA A 44 -25.08 27.97 37.81
C ALA A 44 -25.96 28.61 36.73
N ALA A 45 -27.09 29.15 37.21
CA ALA A 45 -28.04 29.95 36.45
C ALA A 45 -27.43 31.32 36.13
N HIS A 46 -27.76 31.88 34.96
CA HIS A 46 -27.82 33.33 34.76
C HIS A 46 -29.06 33.65 33.93
N ASP A 47 -29.90 34.50 34.54
CA ASP A 47 -31.15 35.05 34.03
C ASP A 47 -30.92 36.00 32.85
N ALA A 48 -31.81 35.93 31.86
CA ALA A 48 -32.24 37.11 31.11
C ALA A 48 -33.69 36.88 30.62
N ALA A 49 -34.57 37.77 31.08
CA ALA A 49 -36.02 37.73 30.87
C ALA A 49 -36.46 38.07 29.42
N PRO A 50 -37.72 37.75 29.04
CA PRO A 50 -38.21 37.80 27.65
C PRO A 50 -39.07 39.04 27.34
N SER A 51 -39.36 39.24 26.05
CA SER A 51 -40.39 40.18 25.53
C SER A 51 -40.85 39.73 24.13
N PRO A 52 -42.06 40.13 23.67
CA PRO A 52 -43.12 39.16 23.40
C PRO A 52 -43.60 39.03 21.94
N ASP A 53 -44.34 37.95 21.71
CA ASP A 53 -45.44 37.73 20.77
C ASP A 53 -45.28 38.02 19.26
N THR A 54 -45.24 36.92 18.49
CA THR A 54 -45.87 36.87 17.15
C THR A 54 -46.44 35.46 16.95
N PRO A 55 -47.74 35.27 16.68
CA PRO A 55 -48.33 33.93 16.58
C PRO A 55 -47.88 33.28 15.26
N ALA A 56 -47.18 32.16 15.37
CA ALA A 56 -46.83 31.30 14.24
C ALA A 56 -48.11 30.65 13.68
N ARG A 57 -48.41 30.93 12.41
CA ARG A 57 -49.38 30.16 11.63
C ARG A 57 -48.85 28.74 11.44
N GLU A 58 -49.60 27.78 11.94
CA GLU A 58 -49.42 26.36 11.69
C GLU A 58 -49.55 26.10 10.18
N ALA A 59 -48.43 25.87 9.51
CA ALA A 59 -48.40 25.52 8.10
C ALA A 59 -48.80 24.04 7.96
N ALA A 60 -49.86 23.79 7.20
CA ALA A 60 -50.28 22.44 6.83
C ALA A 60 -49.12 21.68 6.17
N PRO A 61 -48.96 20.37 6.44
CA PRO A 61 -47.95 19.57 5.78
C PRO A 61 -48.19 19.57 4.26
N PRO A 62 -47.13 19.64 3.42
CA PRO A 62 -47.31 19.53 1.98
C PRO A 62 -47.86 18.14 1.62
N PRO A 63 -48.70 18.04 0.58
CA PRO A 63 -49.28 16.78 0.16
C PRO A 63 -48.18 15.80 -0.28
N ASP A 64 -48.35 14.54 0.10
CA ASP A 64 -47.56 13.39 -0.32
C ASP A 64 -47.26 13.45 -1.82
N VAL A 65 -46.01 13.76 -2.16
CA VAL A 65 -45.52 13.58 -3.53
C VAL A 65 -45.39 12.08 -3.72
N ALA A 66 -46.41 11.46 -4.32
CA ALA A 66 -46.38 10.06 -4.72
C ALA A 66 -45.20 9.83 -5.68
N VAL A 67 -44.11 9.29 -5.14
CA VAL A 67 -42.96 8.84 -5.93
C VAL A 67 -43.45 7.66 -6.77
N PRO A 68 -43.31 7.70 -8.12
CA PRO A 68 -43.77 6.61 -8.96
C PRO A 68 -43.03 5.31 -8.59
N LEU A 69 -43.78 4.27 -8.24
CA LEU A 69 -43.28 2.92 -7.97
C LEU A 69 -42.37 2.46 -9.09
N VAL A 70 -41.08 2.30 -8.79
CA VAL A 70 -40.10 1.79 -9.75
C VAL A 70 -40.28 0.28 -9.85
N ALA A 71 -40.55 -0.23 -11.06
CA ALA A 71 -40.62 -1.67 -11.31
C ALA A 71 -39.33 -2.37 -10.81
N PRO A 72 -39.43 -3.50 -10.06
CA PRO A 72 -38.27 -4.23 -9.55
C PRO A 72 -37.24 -4.60 -10.63
N GLU A 73 -37.68 -4.86 -11.85
CA GLU A 73 -36.82 -5.16 -13.00
C GLU A 73 -35.92 -3.98 -13.37
N ARG A 74 -36.41 -2.76 -13.22
CA ARG A 74 -35.62 -1.55 -13.47
C ARG A 74 -34.63 -1.32 -12.33
N LEU A 75 -35.11 -1.36 -11.09
CA LEU A 75 -34.28 -1.12 -9.91
C LEU A 75 -33.16 -2.15 -9.73
N GLY A 76 -33.46 -3.43 -9.99
CA GLY A 76 -32.47 -4.51 -9.91
C GLY A 76 -31.31 -4.35 -10.90
N ASN A 77 -31.40 -3.44 -11.87
CA ASN A 77 -30.35 -3.12 -12.83
C ASN A 77 -29.75 -1.72 -12.64
N GLU A 78 -30.18 -0.98 -11.63
CA GLU A 78 -29.66 0.34 -11.36
C GLU A 78 -28.26 0.29 -10.74
N PRO A 79 -27.38 1.23 -11.09
CA PRO A 79 -25.99 1.24 -10.60
C PRO A 79 -25.85 1.14 -9.08
N VAL A 80 -26.67 1.87 -8.31
CA VAL A 80 -26.60 1.86 -6.84
C VAL A 80 -26.99 0.51 -6.23
N TRP A 81 -27.94 -0.21 -6.83
CA TRP A 81 -28.30 -1.55 -6.38
C TRP A 81 -27.17 -2.54 -6.70
N LEU A 82 -26.59 -2.45 -7.89
CA LEU A 82 -25.46 -3.28 -8.28
C LEU A 82 -24.24 -3.04 -7.36
N ALA A 83 -23.99 -1.78 -6.98
CA ALA A 83 -22.92 -1.42 -6.04
C ALA A 83 -23.10 -2.09 -4.67
N LEU A 84 -24.32 -2.11 -4.11
CA LEU A 84 -24.63 -2.82 -2.85
C LEU A 84 -24.42 -4.35 -2.94
N LEU A 85 -24.37 -4.91 -4.15
CA LEU A 85 -24.07 -6.32 -4.40
C LEU A 85 -22.60 -6.55 -4.83
N HIS A 86 -21.78 -5.51 -4.82
CA HIS A 86 -20.42 -5.44 -5.38
C HIS A 86 -20.36 -5.96 -6.84
N GLN A 87 -21.34 -5.57 -7.63
CA GLN A 87 -21.43 -5.86 -9.06
C GLN A 87 -21.35 -4.58 -9.88
N ALA A 88 -20.76 -4.67 -11.06
CA ALA A 88 -20.78 -3.58 -12.02
C ALA A 88 -20.98 -4.10 -13.45
N ARG A 89 -21.43 -3.23 -14.35
CA ARG A 89 -21.52 -3.52 -15.78
C ARG A 89 -20.19 -3.22 -16.46
N ARG A 90 -19.62 -4.17 -17.19
CA ARG A 90 -18.45 -3.93 -18.06
C ARG A 90 -18.87 -3.28 -19.38
N PRO A 91 -17.95 -2.59 -20.09
CA PRO A 91 -18.20 -2.02 -21.42
C PRO A 91 -18.75 -3.02 -22.46
N ILE A 92 -18.38 -4.30 -22.35
CA ILE A 92 -18.85 -5.40 -23.22
C ILE A 92 -20.15 -6.08 -22.72
N GLY A 93 -20.92 -5.42 -21.86
CA GLY A 93 -22.22 -5.91 -21.36
C GLY A 93 -22.15 -7.05 -20.33
N ARG A 94 -20.97 -7.64 -20.08
CA ARG A 94 -20.76 -8.65 -19.03
C ARG A 94 -20.74 -7.99 -17.64
N ARG A 95 -21.32 -8.64 -16.63
CA ARG A 95 -21.25 -8.15 -15.24
C ARG A 95 -19.99 -8.66 -14.55
N THR A 96 -19.38 -7.81 -13.73
CA THR A 96 -18.37 -8.25 -12.76
C THR A 96 -19.05 -8.87 -11.55
N ARG A 97 -18.38 -9.84 -10.94
CA ARG A 97 -18.81 -10.49 -9.71
C ARG A 97 -17.67 -10.44 -8.72
N ASP A 98 -18.01 -10.08 -7.50
CA ASP A 98 -17.10 -10.15 -6.38
C ASP A 98 -17.18 -11.51 -5.66
N ALA A 99 -16.20 -11.80 -4.80
CA ALA A 99 -16.16 -12.98 -3.93
C ALA A 99 -17.30 -13.06 -2.89
N LEU A 100 -18.17 -12.05 -2.78
CA LEU A 100 -19.39 -12.11 -1.97
C LEU A 100 -20.25 -13.34 -2.30
N HIS A 101 -20.21 -13.84 -3.55
CA HIS A 101 -20.94 -15.05 -3.96
C HIS A 101 -20.54 -16.31 -3.20
N ALA A 102 -19.34 -16.35 -2.62
CA ALA A 102 -18.84 -17.46 -1.81
C ALA A 102 -19.24 -17.34 -0.33
N THR A 103 -20.10 -16.39 0.01
CA THR A 103 -20.53 -16.07 1.38
C THR A 103 -22.05 -16.12 1.50
N HIS A 104 -22.57 -16.04 2.73
CA HIS A 104 -24.01 -15.98 3.02
C HIS A 104 -24.59 -14.55 2.89
N PHE A 105 -24.05 -13.73 1.99
CA PHE A 105 -24.43 -12.31 1.84
C PHE A 105 -25.71 -12.10 1.00
N PHE A 106 -26.06 -13.05 0.14
CA PHE A 106 -27.24 -12.97 -0.73
C PHE A 106 -28.43 -13.72 -0.10
N PHE A 107 -29.64 -13.19 -0.27
CA PHE A 107 -30.87 -13.87 0.11
C PHE A 107 -31.25 -14.95 -0.91
N ASP A 108 -31.12 -14.66 -2.21
CA ASP A 108 -31.33 -15.64 -3.28
C ASP A 108 -30.01 -16.39 -3.56
N PRO A 109 -30.01 -17.74 -3.64
CA PRO A 109 -28.81 -18.51 -3.98
C PRO A 109 -28.13 -18.10 -5.30
N ASP A 110 -28.91 -17.63 -6.27
CA ASP A 110 -28.45 -17.10 -7.56
C ASP A 110 -28.46 -15.55 -7.61
N GLY A 111 -28.70 -14.87 -6.48
CA GLY A 111 -28.74 -13.40 -6.41
C GLY A 111 -27.43 -12.73 -6.86
N HIS A 112 -26.31 -13.43 -6.68
CA HIS A 112 -25.00 -13.03 -7.20
C HIS A 112 -24.88 -13.08 -8.73
N ARG A 113 -25.79 -13.79 -9.42
CA ARG A 113 -25.88 -13.89 -10.89
C ARG A 113 -27.00 -13.02 -11.45
N ASP A 114 -28.09 -12.91 -10.71
CA ASP A 114 -29.29 -12.18 -11.07
C ASP A 114 -29.70 -11.20 -9.96
N PRO A 115 -29.26 -9.94 -10.06
CA PRO A 115 -29.61 -8.88 -9.11
C PRO A 115 -31.12 -8.58 -9.01
N VAL A 116 -31.92 -8.92 -10.02
CA VAL A 116 -33.37 -8.76 -9.95
C VAL A 116 -33.97 -9.84 -9.05
N ARG A 117 -33.47 -11.09 -9.14
CA ARG A 117 -33.84 -12.14 -8.19
C ARG A 117 -33.44 -11.78 -6.76
N GLU A 118 -32.23 -11.26 -6.57
CA GLU A 118 -31.80 -10.80 -5.24
C GLU A 118 -32.68 -9.69 -4.69
N LEU A 119 -33.09 -8.75 -5.54
CA LEU A 119 -33.99 -7.67 -5.14
C LEU A 119 -35.35 -8.21 -4.70
N ARG A 120 -35.94 -9.15 -5.45
CA ARG A 120 -37.20 -9.78 -5.09
C ARG A 120 -37.08 -10.55 -3.78
N ALA A 121 -36.01 -11.35 -3.62
CA ALA A 121 -35.76 -12.07 -2.38
C ALA A 121 -35.54 -11.13 -1.18
N THR A 122 -34.89 -9.98 -1.39
CA THR A 122 -34.73 -8.93 -0.37
C THR A 122 -36.09 -8.36 0.05
N LEU A 123 -36.97 -8.05 -0.90
CA LEU A 123 -38.33 -7.57 -0.61
C LEU A 123 -39.14 -8.61 0.17
N THR A 124 -39.08 -9.88 -0.25
CA THR A 124 -39.74 -10.99 0.47
C THR A 124 -39.19 -11.16 1.89
N ALA A 125 -37.87 -11.08 2.08
CA ALA A 125 -37.26 -11.22 3.41
C ALA A 125 -37.61 -10.04 4.32
N PHE A 126 -37.75 -8.83 3.78
CA PHE A 126 -38.14 -7.65 4.55
C PHE A 126 -39.63 -7.61 4.86
N ASP A 127 -40.47 -8.37 4.17
CA ASP A 127 -41.91 -8.50 4.40
C ASP A 127 -42.30 -9.92 4.84
N ASP A 128 -41.39 -10.62 5.53
CA ASP A 128 -41.66 -11.96 6.06
C ASP A 128 -42.88 -11.91 7.01
N ALA A 129 -43.77 -12.88 6.87
CA ALA A 129 -44.97 -13.01 7.71
C ALA A 129 -44.65 -13.14 9.20
N ASP A 130 -43.44 -13.60 9.56
CA ASP A 130 -42.90 -13.51 10.91
C ASP A 130 -42.19 -12.16 11.12
N PRO A 131 -42.75 -11.27 11.96
CA PRO A 131 -42.19 -9.94 12.20
C PRO A 131 -40.76 -9.98 12.74
N VAL A 132 -40.37 -11.02 13.47
CA VAL A 132 -39.02 -11.16 14.04
C VAL A 132 -38.01 -11.42 12.92
N ARG A 133 -38.34 -12.29 11.96
CA ARG A 133 -37.48 -12.56 10.81
C ARG A 133 -37.40 -11.35 9.88
N ALA A 134 -38.53 -10.69 9.63
CA ALA A 134 -38.58 -9.49 8.82
C ALA A 134 -37.69 -8.38 9.42
N GLN A 135 -37.81 -8.15 10.73
CA GLN A 135 -36.99 -7.18 11.47
C GLN A 135 -35.50 -7.55 11.42
N ALA A 136 -35.16 -8.82 11.67
CA ALA A 136 -33.77 -9.28 11.62
C ALA A 136 -33.14 -9.07 10.23
N ALA A 137 -33.90 -9.32 9.16
CA ALA A 137 -33.46 -9.07 7.78
C ALA A 137 -33.21 -7.56 7.55
N ARG A 138 -34.14 -6.68 7.96
CA ARG A 138 -33.99 -5.21 7.85
C ARG A 138 -32.79 -4.67 8.64
N CYS A 139 -32.52 -5.23 9.83
CA CYS A 139 -31.37 -4.85 10.66
C CYS A 139 -30.03 -5.40 10.15
N ARG A 140 -30.06 -6.55 9.44
CA ARG A 140 -28.88 -7.11 8.77
C ARG A 140 -28.50 -6.31 7.52
N PHE A 141 -29.50 -5.88 6.74
CA PHE A 141 -29.35 -5.15 5.47
C PHE A 141 -29.99 -3.75 5.47
N PRO A 142 -29.53 -2.83 6.33
CA PRO A 142 -30.13 -1.51 6.46
C PRO A 142 -29.87 -0.59 5.28
N ALA A 143 -28.78 -0.75 4.52
CA ALA A 143 -28.51 0.07 3.33
C ALA A 143 -29.48 -0.30 2.21
N ARG A 144 -29.71 -1.61 2.01
CA ARG A 144 -30.74 -2.10 1.08
C ARG A 144 -32.12 -1.58 1.48
N HIS A 145 -32.48 -1.68 2.77
CA HIS A 145 -33.75 -1.14 3.26
C HIS A 145 -33.88 0.37 2.99
N ALA A 146 -32.85 1.15 3.36
CA ALA A 146 -32.84 2.60 3.16
C ALA A 146 -32.98 2.99 1.68
N LEU A 147 -32.28 2.30 0.77
CA LEU A 147 -32.43 2.50 -0.66
C LEU A 147 -33.87 2.21 -1.14
N LEU A 148 -34.44 1.07 -0.74
CA LEU A 148 -35.78 0.65 -1.18
C LEU A 148 -36.87 1.55 -0.63
N ALA A 149 -36.74 2.01 0.62
CA ALA A 149 -37.64 2.98 1.22
C ALA A 149 -37.60 4.32 0.46
N ARG A 150 -36.42 4.81 0.07
CA ARG A 150 -36.26 6.02 -0.76
C ARG A 150 -36.89 5.88 -2.16
N ARG A 151 -37.08 4.65 -2.65
CA ARG A 151 -37.78 4.36 -3.92
C ARG A 151 -39.28 4.12 -3.76
N GLY A 152 -39.82 4.26 -2.54
CA GLY A 152 -41.24 4.05 -2.25
C GLY A 152 -41.67 2.59 -2.30
N LEU A 153 -40.74 1.63 -2.25
CA LEU A 153 -41.05 0.20 -2.26
C LEU A 153 -41.28 -0.36 -0.86
N LEU A 154 -40.83 0.35 0.18
CA LEU A 154 -40.95 -0.02 1.59
C LEU A 154 -41.24 1.22 2.43
N PRO A 155 -41.83 1.07 3.63
CA PRO A 155 -41.90 2.13 4.61
C PRO A 155 -40.51 2.66 4.99
N ALA A 156 -40.43 3.96 5.31
CA ALA A 156 -39.18 4.57 5.78
C ALA A 156 -38.72 4.01 7.14
N ASP A 157 -39.68 3.65 7.99
CA ASP A 157 -39.41 3.02 9.27
C ASP A 157 -39.04 1.54 9.08
N ARG A 158 -37.84 1.18 9.54
CA ARG A 158 -37.33 -0.19 9.52
C ARG A 158 -37.68 -0.98 10.78
N GLY A 159 -38.23 -0.33 11.81
CA GLY A 159 -38.35 -0.84 13.17
C GLY A 159 -37.04 -0.75 13.98
N PRO A 160 -37.04 -1.19 15.26
CA PRO A 160 -35.90 -1.07 16.15
C PRO A 160 -34.73 -1.99 15.76
N CYS A 161 -33.54 -1.42 15.64
CA CYS A 161 -32.29 -2.17 15.43
C CYS A 161 -31.24 -1.73 16.47
N PRO A 162 -31.31 -2.20 17.73
CA PRO A 162 -30.53 -1.66 18.84
C PRO A 162 -29.02 -1.69 18.64
N GLU A 163 -28.47 -2.75 18.04
CA GLU A 163 -27.03 -2.86 17.77
C GLU A 163 -26.58 -1.85 16.72
N LEU A 164 -27.33 -1.73 15.63
CA LEU A 164 -27.07 -0.79 14.54
C LEU A 164 -27.21 0.67 15.02
N GLU A 165 -28.22 0.95 15.83
CA GLU A 165 -28.41 2.26 16.46
C GLU A 165 -27.31 2.58 17.47
N GLY A 166 -26.85 1.59 18.23
CA GLY A 166 -25.67 1.70 19.09
C GLY A 166 -24.41 2.05 18.29
N TRP A 167 -24.16 1.31 17.21
CA TRP A 167 -23.03 1.54 16.32
C TRP A 167 -23.10 2.91 15.61
N ARG A 168 -24.25 3.30 15.08
CA ARG A 168 -24.43 4.62 14.45
C ARG A 168 -24.24 5.75 15.45
N ARG A 169 -24.70 5.62 16.70
CA ARG A 169 -24.45 6.62 17.75
C ARG A 169 -22.97 6.79 18.09
N GLN A 170 -22.16 5.72 18.04
CA GLN A 170 -20.72 5.82 18.28
C GLN A 170 -19.97 6.54 17.15
N ILE A 171 -20.41 6.35 15.90
CA ILE A 171 -19.82 7.04 14.74
C ILE A 171 -20.31 8.49 14.63
N GLY A 172 -21.60 8.72 14.91
CA GLY A 172 -22.25 10.02 14.78
C GLY A 172 -22.38 10.49 13.33
N ASP A 173 -22.54 11.80 13.16
CA ASP A 173 -22.51 12.44 11.84
C ASP A 173 -21.08 12.72 11.43
N VAL A 174 -20.70 12.27 10.23
CA VAL A 174 -19.32 12.30 9.77
C VAL A 174 -19.19 12.83 8.36
N ARG A 175 -18.02 13.39 8.06
CA ARG A 175 -17.49 13.56 6.71
C ARG A 175 -16.56 12.39 6.39
N LEU A 176 -16.39 12.11 5.11
CA LEU A 176 -15.47 11.07 4.66
C LEU A 176 -14.17 11.69 4.16
N THR A 177 -13.04 11.08 4.48
CA THR A 177 -11.71 11.44 3.96
C THR A 177 -11.03 10.18 3.45
N LEU A 178 -10.62 10.17 2.19
CA LEU A 178 -9.79 9.11 1.64
C LEU A 178 -8.35 9.33 2.12
N VAL A 179 -7.75 8.31 2.72
CA VAL A 179 -6.40 8.35 3.27
C VAL A 179 -5.52 7.36 2.53
N TYR A 180 -4.38 7.84 2.03
CA TYR A 180 -3.39 7.05 1.31
C TYR A 180 -2.03 7.15 2.01
N PRO A 181 -1.68 6.16 2.84
CA PRO A 181 -0.30 5.95 3.25
C PRO A 181 0.52 5.47 2.05
N GLU A 182 1.63 6.14 1.75
CA GLU A 182 2.46 5.87 0.56
C GLU A 182 3.08 4.47 0.54
N ALA A 183 3.58 4.00 -0.60
CA ALA A 183 4.28 2.71 -0.67
C ALA A 183 5.48 2.64 0.30
N PHE A 184 5.64 1.49 0.97
CA PHE A 184 6.80 1.24 1.82
C PHE A 184 7.55 -0.01 1.37
N LEU A 185 8.66 0.24 0.68
CA LEU A 185 9.50 -0.79 0.07
C LEU A 185 10.31 -1.59 1.10
N GLY A 186 10.45 -1.09 2.32
CA GLY A 186 11.12 -1.81 3.41
C GLY A 186 10.35 -3.03 3.92
N ASN A 187 9.06 -3.18 3.56
CA ASN A 187 8.25 -4.32 3.95
C ASN A 187 7.36 -4.79 2.78
N PRO A 188 7.51 -6.04 2.32
CA PRO A 188 6.69 -6.57 1.25
C PRO A 188 5.16 -6.48 1.44
N ALA A 189 4.67 -6.53 2.68
CA ALA A 189 3.25 -6.40 2.98
C ALA A 189 2.67 -5.01 2.69
N SER A 190 3.54 -3.99 2.65
CA SER A 190 3.17 -2.59 2.48
C SER A 190 3.71 -1.98 1.18
N MET A 191 4.32 -2.80 0.31
CA MET A 191 5.10 -2.31 -0.85
C MET A 191 4.24 -1.53 -1.87
N PHE A 192 2.94 -1.82 -1.96
CA PHE A 192 2.03 -1.15 -2.89
C PHE A 192 1.30 0.06 -2.29
N GLY A 193 1.50 0.35 -1.01
CA GLY A 193 0.72 1.35 -0.29
C GLY A 193 -0.51 0.77 0.41
N HIS A 194 -1.36 1.63 0.99
CA HIS A 194 -2.70 1.24 1.45
C HIS A 194 -3.70 2.36 1.20
N THR A 195 -4.98 2.02 1.20
CA THR A 195 -6.08 2.98 1.19
C THR A 195 -6.98 2.73 2.38
N LEU A 196 -7.37 3.81 3.05
CA LEU A 196 -8.26 3.79 4.20
C LEU A 196 -9.34 4.84 3.98
N LEU A 197 -10.51 4.64 4.58
CA LEU A 197 -11.56 5.64 4.60
C LEU A 197 -11.74 6.13 6.03
N ARG A 198 -11.45 7.40 6.28
CA ARG A 198 -11.60 8.03 7.59
C ARG A 198 -12.97 8.68 7.73
N PHE A 199 -13.58 8.50 8.89
CA PHE A 199 -14.83 9.09 9.32
C PHE A 199 -14.53 10.24 10.27
N ASP A 200 -14.69 11.47 9.77
CA ASP A 200 -14.38 12.71 10.46
C ASP A 200 -15.65 13.29 11.11
N PRO A 201 -15.76 13.38 12.45
CA PRO A 201 -16.94 13.92 13.09
C PRO A 201 -17.25 15.36 12.66
N VAL A 202 -18.50 15.63 12.28
CA VAL A 202 -18.94 16.97 11.80
C VAL A 202 -18.76 18.04 12.90
N ALA A 203 -19.00 17.69 14.17
CA ALA A 203 -18.81 18.60 15.29
C ALA A 203 -17.33 19.00 15.50
N ALA A 204 -16.39 18.08 15.25
CA ALA A 204 -14.96 18.35 15.32
C ALA A 204 -14.44 19.19 14.13
N ALA A 205 -15.18 19.21 13.01
CA ALA A 205 -14.84 19.99 11.83
C ALA A 205 -15.17 21.49 11.93
N ARG A 206 -15.94 21.92 12.96
CA ARG A 206 -16.26 23.33 13.19
C ARG A 206 -15.18 24.11 13.96
N ASP A 207 -14.34 23.41 14.75
CA ASP A 207 -13.42 24.05 15.69
C ASP A 207 -11.93 23.71 15.46
N ALA A 208 -11.55 23.01 14.39
CA ALA A 208 -10.22 22.41 14.31
C ALA A 208 -9.39 22.81 13.07
N GLU A 209 -8.48 23.77 13.29
CA GLU A 209 -7.09 23.64 12.79
C GLU A 209 -6.33 22.48 13.47
N GLY A 210 -6.99 21.76 14.40
CA GLY A 210 -6.48 20.58 15.08
C GLY A 210 -6.66 19.26 14.30
N GLU A 211 -5.73 18.34 14.53
CA GLU A 211 -5.69 17.05 13.83
C GLU A 211 -6.83 16.10 14.27
N PRO A 212 -7.60 15.52 13.33
CA PRO A 212 -8.69 14.58 13.65
C PRO A 212 -8.16 13.18 14.00
N LEU A 213 -7.26 13.08 14.98
CA LEU A 213 -6.68 11.82 15.47
C LEU A 213 -7.72 10.90 16.14
N LEU A 214 -8.84 11.49 16.58
CA LEU A 214 -9.96 10.79 17.22
C LEU A 214 -10.99 10.25 16.22
N GLY A 215 -10.80 10.49 14.91
CA GLY A 215 -11.66 9.91 13.87
C GLY A 215 -11.55 8.38 13.82
N TRP A 216 -12.54 7.74 13.23
CA TRP A 216 -12.51 6.30 12.95
C TRP A 216 -12.01 6.05 11.54
N THR A 217 -11.40 4.90 11.29
CA THR A 217 -10.99 4.46 9.95
C THR A 217 -11.56 3.11 9.62
N LEU A 218 -12.05 2.99 8.40
CA LEU A 218 -12.36 1.73 7.74
C LEU A 218 -11.14 1.30 6.92
N ASP A 219 -10.70 0.06 7.10
CA ASP A 219 -9.67 -0.58 6.31
C ASP A 219 -10.07 -2.00 5.90
N TYR A 220 -9.43 -2.54 4.87
CA TYR A 220 -9.59 -3.93 4.46
C TYR A 220 -8.23 -4.62 4.49
N THR A 221 -8.06 -5.58 5.41
CA THR A 221 -6.76 -6.19 5.71
C THR A 221 -6.82 -7.70 5.61
N ALA A 222 -5.69 -8.29 5.19
CA ALA A 222 -5.48 -9.73 5.21
C ALA A 222 -5.22 -10.21 6.65
N ASP A 223 -5.95 -11.23 7.08
CA ASP A 223 -5.61 -11.98 8.28
C ASP A 223 -4.42 -12.90 7.99
N ALA A 224 -3.24 -12.45 8.41
CA ALA A 224 -1.98 -13.11 8.13
C ALA A 224 -1.57 -14.16 9.18
N GLU A 225 -2.35 -14.32 10.27
CA GLU A 225 -2.03 -15.24 11.39
C GLU A 225 -0.58 -15.13 11.90
N GLY A 226 0.03 -13.94 11.82
CA GLY A 226 1.42 -13.70 12.24
C GLY A 226 2.52 -14.11 11.24
N GLN A 227 2.16 -14.50 10.01
CA GLN A 227 3.14 -14.80 8.95
C GLN A 227 3.84 -13.54 8.43
N VAL A 228 5.15 -13.64 8.18
CA VAL A 228 5.99 -12.55 7.64
C VAL A 228 6.95 -13.08 6.57
N GLY A 229 7.52 -12.18 5.75
CA GLY A 229 8.60 -12.50 4.80
C GLY A 229 8.15 -13.17 3.49
N ALA A 230 9.03 -13.97 2.87
CA ALA A 230 8.81 -14.53 1.53
C ALA A 230 7.58 -15.45 1.44
N LEU A 231 7.31 -16.26 2.48
CA LEU A 231 6.11 -17.11 2.53
C LEU A 231 4.83 -16.26 2.55
N TYR A 232 4.88 -15.10 3.22
CA TYR A 232 3.76 -14.17 3.23
C TYR A 232 3.49 -13.60 1.84
N MET A 233 4.54 -13.20 1.11
CA MET A 233 4.41 -12.75 -0.28
C MET A 233 3.82 -13.85 -1.17
N LEU A 234 4.42 -15.04 -1.18
CA LEU A 234 4.00 -16.14 -2.05
C LEU A 234 2.53 -16.52 -1.81
N ARG A 235 2.10 -16.56 -0.54
CA ARG A 235 0.71 -16.85 -0.19
C ARG A 235 -0.25 -15.72 -0.60
N GLY A 236 0.19 -14.47 -0.50
CA GLY A 236 -0.57 -13.31 -0.97
C GLY A 236 -0.74 -13.25 -2.49
N LEU A 237 0.25 -13.72 -3.26
CA LEU A 237 0.17 -13.85 -4.72
C LEU A 237 -0.90 -14.87 -5.16
N VAL A 238 -1.05 -15.97 -4.40
CA VAL A 238 -2.02 -17.05 -4.72
C VAL A 238 -3.35 -16.94 -3.97
N GLY A 239 -3.59 -15.84 -3.22
CA GLY A 239 -4.87 -15.60 -2.54
C GLY A 239 -5.11 -16.42 -1.27
N GLY A 240 -4.06 -16.87 -0.61
CA GLY A 240 -4.16 -17.75 0.56
C GLY A 240 -4.57 -17.07 1.87
N TYR A 241 -4.96 -15.78 1.84
CA TYR A 241 -5.39 -15.01 3.01
C TYR A 241 -6.89 -14.71 2.99
N ARG A 242 -7.47 -14.62 4.17
CA ARG A 242 -8.84 -14.12 4.37
C ARG A 242 -8.77 -12.65 4.71
N GLY A 243 -9.36 -11.80 3.87
CA GLY A 243 -9.48 -10.38 4.12
C GLY A 243 -10.82 -10.01 4.76
N ARG A 244 -10.79 -9.00 5.63
CA ARG A 244 -11.96 -8.50 6.36
C ARG A 244 -11.93 -6.98 6.44
N PHE A 245 -13.12 -6.37 6.48
CA PHE A 245 -13.27 -4.96 6.81
C PHE A 245 -13.09 -4.77 8.32
N GLY A 246 -12.25 -3.81 8.70
CA GLY A 246 -11.97 -3.43 10.07
C GLY A 246 -12.32 -1.97 10.30
N ILE A 247 -12.85 -1.66 11.48
CA ILE A 247 -12.99 -0.28 11.95
C ILE A 247 -12.06 -0.10 13.15
N ALA A 248 -11.18 0.89 13.07
CA ALA A 248 -10.23 1.21 14.13
C ALA A 248 -10.02 2.73 14.28
N PRO A 249 -9.67 3.23 15.47
CA PRO A 249 -9.31 4.64 15.65
C PRO A 249 -8.14 5.05 14.74
N TYR A 250 -8.22 6.25 14.15
CA TYR A 250 -7.26 6.73 13.16
C TYR A 250 -5.83 6.85 13.73
N TYR A 251 -5.69 7.28 14.99
CA TYR A 251 -4.37 7.43 15.62
C TYR A 251 -3.56 6.11 15.66
N LEU A 252 -4.23 4.95 15.68
CA LEU A 252 -3.54 3.66 15.59
C LEU A 252 -2.95 3.44 14.20
N LYS A 253 -3.67 3.85 13.14
CA LYS A 253 -3.18 3.78 11.76
C LYS A 253 -2.04 4.77 11.54
N THR A 254 -2.11 5.98 12.10
CA THR A 254 -0.99 6.93 12.01
C THR A 254 0.26 6.40 12.73
N LYS A 255 0.10 5.67 13.83
CA LYS A 255 1.23 5.03 14.52
C LYS A 255 1.82 3.87 13.70
N VAL A 256 0.99 3.03 13.10
CA VAL A 256 1.47 1.92 12.26
C VAL A 256 2.16 2.43 10.99
N TYR A 257 1.52 3.33 10.26
CA TYR A 257 2.04 3.76 8.96
C TYR A 257 3.09 4.88 9.10
N GLY A 258 2.80 5.91 9.89
CA GLY A 258 3.72 7.02 10.10
C GLY A 258 4.89 6.66 11.00
N ASP A 259 4.62 6.25 12.25
CA ASP A 259 5.69 6.06 13.24
C ASP A 259 6.50 4.77 13.03
N TRP A 260 5.86 3.65 12.66
CA TRP A 260 6.53 2.35 12.56
C TRP A 260 7.03 1.99 11.16
N GLN A 261 6.40 2.53 10.12
CA GLN A 261 6.79 2.27 8.72
C GLN A 261 7.41 3.49 8.04
N ASP A 262 7.57 4.62 8.76
CA ASP A 262 8.16 5.85 8.24
C ASP A 262 7.44 6.45 7.02
N ARG A 263 6.15 6.12 6.83
CA ARG A 263 5.38 6.50 5.64
C ARG A 263 4.70 7.83 5.81
N ASP A 264 4.79 8.64 4.78
CA ASP A 264 3.93 9.79 4.65
C ASP A 264 2.51 9.37 4.31
N ILE A 265 1.56 10.21 4.73
CA ILE A 265 0.14 9.95 4.56
C ILE A 265 -0.47 11.13 3.83
N TRP A 266 -1.14 10.84 2.72
CA TRP A 266 -1.94 11.82 1.98
C TRP A 266 -3.40 11.68 2.36
N GLU A 267 -4.04 12.80 2.69
CA GLU A 267 -5.44 12.86 3.08
C GLU A 267 -6.23 13.71 2.07
N TYR A 268 -7.33 13.15 1.57
CA TYR A 268 -8.19 13.75 0.56
C TYR A 268 -9.63 13.82 1.09
N PRO A 269 -10.07 14.98 1.59
CA PRO A 269 -11.46 15.16 2.01
C PRO A 269 -12.40 14.87 0.84
N LEU A 270 -13.44 14.07 1.07
CA LEU A 270 -14.38 13.67 0.03
C LEU A 270 -15.58 14.63 -0.03
N ALA A 271 -15.96 15.04 -1.24
CA ALA A 271 -17.15 15.85 -1.48
C ALA A 271 -18.36 14.94 -1.76
N MET A 272 -18.95 14.38 -0.69
CA MET A 272 -20.10 13.46 -0.76
C MET A 272 -21.32 14.05 -0.03
N SER A 273 -22.53 13.81 -0.55
CA SER A 273 -23.78 14.24 0.10
C SER A 273 -24.06 13.45 1.39
N PRO A 274 -24.72 14.04 2.40
CA PRO A 274 -25.06 13.34 3.64
C PRO A 274 -25.83 12.03 3.41
N GLU A 275 -26.72 12.01 2.42
CA GLU A 275 -27.55 10.84 2.09
C GLU A 275 -26.73 9.68 1.52
N SER A 276 -25.67 10.01 0.79
CA SER A 276 -24.74 9.05 0.20
C SER A 276 -23.75 8.54 1.25
N ILE A 277 -23.28 9.42 2.14
CA ILE A 277 -22.45 9.04 3.30
C ILE A 277 -23.23 8.06 4.18
N GLU A 278 -24.49 8.35 4.49
CA GLU A 278 -25.31 7.45 5.30
C GLU A 278 -25.46 6.08 4.62
N LEU A 279 -25.70 6.04 3.30
CA LEU A 279 -25.83 4.78 2.58
C LEU A 279 -24.53 3.97 2.62
N VAL A 280 -23.37 4.62 2.46
CA VAL A 280 -22.05 4.00 2.59
C VAL A 280 -21.85 3.43 4.00
N LEU A 281 -22.14 4.20 5.05
CA LEU A 281 -22.02 3.73 6.44
C LEU A 281 -22.93 2.52 6.71
N LEU A 282 -24.19 2.58 6.28
CA LEU A 282 -25.10 1.46 6.42
C LEU A 282 -24.60 0.23 5.67
N HIS A 283 -23.94 0.40 4.51
CA HIS A 283 -23.39 -0.73 3.77
C HIS A 283 -22.13 -1.29 4.43
N VAL A 284 -21.28 -0.47 5.04
CA VAL A 284 -20.17 -0.94 5.89
C VAL A 284 -20.68 -1.85 7.01
N TRP A 285 -21.83 -1.51 7.60
CA TRP A 285 -22.50 -2.39 8.56
C TRP A 285 -22.94 -3.72 7.95
N GLU A 286 -23.45 -3.74 6.71
CA GLU A 286 -23.81 -4.97 5.98
C GLU A 286 -22.60 -5.90 5.75
N LEU A 287 -21.40 -5.34 5.63
CA LEU A 287 -20.18 -6.09 5.33
C LEU A 287 -19.44 -6.62 6.57
N ARG A 288 -19.83 -6.24 7.79
CA ARG A 288 -19.07 -6.50 9.03
C ARG A 288 -18.71 -7.98 9.32
N ASP A 289 -19.57 -8.91 8.90
CA ASP A 289 -19.40 -10.35 9.15
C ASP A 289 -18.91 -11.11 7.91
N VAL A 290 -18.58 -10.40 6.83
CA VAL A 290 -18.14 -11.00 5.57
C VAL A 290 -16.62 -11.20 5.61
N ALA A 291 -16.17 -12.43 5.34
CA ALA A 291 -14.78 -12.74 5.06
C ALA A 291 -14.63 -13.09 3.57
N LEU A 292 -13.71 -12.41 2.89
CA LEU A 292 -13.46 -12.59 1.46
C LEU A 292 -12.01 -13.06 1.25
N PRO A 293 -11.69 -13.74 0.15
CA PRO A 293 -10.31 -13.99 -0.25
C PRO A 293 -9.55 -12.66 -0.46
N TYR A 294 -8.30 -12.60 -0.02
CA TYR A 294 -7.42 -11.44 -0.23
C TYR A 294 -6.29 -11.84 -1.20
N TYR A 295 -6.21 -11.20 -2.37
CA TYR A 295 -5.05 -11.28 -3.25
C TYR A 295 -4.34 -9.94 -3.28
N PHE A 296 -3.04 -9.91 -3.54
CA PHE A 296 -2.29 -8.65 -3.57
C PHE A 296 -2.64 -7.79 -4.78
N PHE A 297 -2.84 -8.44 -5.94
CA PHE A 297 -3.11 -7.73 -7.19
C PHE A 297 -4.60 -7.51 -7.45
N THR A 298 -5.47 -8.35 -6.88
CA THR A 298 -6.93 -8.27 -7.04
C THR A 298 -7.61 -8.51 -5.71
N GLN A 299 -8.79 -7.93 -5.47
CA GLN A 299 -9.52 -8.04 -4.20
C GLN A 299 -8.67 -7.58 -3.00
N ASN A 300 -7.80 -6.60 -3.21
CA ASN A 300 -6.95 -6.01 -2.17
C ASN A 300 -7.66 -4.84 -1.47
N CYS A 301 -6.94 -4.15 -0.56
CA CYS A 301 -7.48 -3.00 0.16
C CYS A 301 -7.99 -1.85 -0.72
N SER A 302 -7.40 -1.65 -1.89
CA SER A 302 -7.78 -0.63 -2.87
C SER A 302 -9.14 -0.96 -3.49
N GLU A 303 -9.24 -2.15 -4.08
CA GLU A 303 -10.44 -2.58 -4.77
C GLU A 303 -11.65 -2.71 -3.84
N LYS A 304 -11.46 -3.26 -2.64
CA LYS A 304 -12.53 -3.39 -1.63
C LYS A 304 -13.03 -2.05 -1.13
N LEU A 305 -12.16 -1.06 -1.01
CA LEU A 305 -12.59 0.25 -0.60
C LEU A 305 -13.34 0.98 -1.73
N LEU A 306 -12.92 0.82 -2.99
CA LEU A 306 -13.66 1.33 -4.14
C LEU A 306 -15.06 0.72 -4.26
N GLU A 307 -15.22 -0.58 -4.01
CA GLU A 307 -16.54 -1.23 -4.00
C GLU A 307 -17.49 -0.60 -2.96
N VAL A 308 -16.97 -0.26 -1.78
CA VAL A 308 -17.73 0.45 -0.73
C VAL A 308 -18.06 1.89 -1.15
N LEU A 309 -17.10 2.61 -1.73
CA LEU A 309 -17.31 4.00 -2.20
C LEU A 309 -18.24 4.08 -3.40
N GLU A 310 -18.31 3.03 -4.23
CA GLU A 310 -19.21 2.94 -5.38
C GLU A 310 -20.68 2.98 -4.97
N VAL A 311 -21.02 2.66 -3.72
CA VAL A 311 -22.37 2.85 -3.17
C VAL A 311 -22.76 4.34 -3.11
N GLY A 312 -21.80 5.22 -2.81
CA GLY A 312 -21.98 6.67 -2.81
C GLY A 312 -21.77 7.32 -4.17
N TRP A 313 -20.95 6.71 -5.05
CA TRP A 313 -20.76 7.12 -6.44
C TRP A 313 -20.90 5.93 -7.40
N PRO A 314 -22.14 5.59 -7.79
CA PRO A 314 -22.36 4.43 -8.65
C PRO A 314 -21.62 4.55 -9.99
N GLY A 315 -20.83 3.53 -10.35
CA GLY A 315 -19.98 3.51 -11.55
C GLY A 315 -18.48 3.78 -11.32
N LEU A 316 -18.09 4.14 -10.09
CA LEU A 316 -16.70 4.43 -9.68
C LEU A 316 -15.77 3.19 -9.63
N GLY A 317 -16.30 1.98 -9.48
CA GLY A 317 -15.50 0.77 -9.26
C GLY A 317 -15.32 -0.08 -10.53
N ARG A 318 -15.52 -1.40 -10.44
CA ARG A 318 -15.24 -2.36 -11.55
C ARG A 318 -15.95 -2.06 -12.90
N GLY A 319 -16.91 -1.15 -12.90
CA GLY A 319 -17.60 -0.65 -14.11
C GLY A 319 -16.88 0.50 -14.83
N GLY A 320 -15.92 1.17 -14.18
CA GLY A 320 -15.23 2.36 -14.69
C GLY A 320 -14.04 2.12 -15.63
N GLY A 321 -13.74 0.85 -15.97
CA GLY A 321 -12.67 0.51 -16.92
C GLY A 321 -11.26 0.36 -16.32
N PHE A 322 -11.16 0.05 -15.03
CA PHE A 322 -9.87 -0.16 -14.35
C PHE A 322 -9.03 -1.31 -14.94
N PRO A 323 -7.68 -1.23 -14.83
CA PRO A 323 -6.81 -2.35 -15.11
C PRO A 323 -7.20 -3.59 -14.29
N PRO A 324 -6.82 -4.80 -14.74
CA PRO A 324 -7.06 -6.05 -14.02
C PRO A 324 -6.51 -6.05 -12.59
N THR A 325 -5.54 -5.17 -12.28
CA THR A 325 -4.92 -4.99 -10.98
C THR A 325 -5.14 -3.55 -10.49
N VAL A 326 -5.59 -3.38 -9.24
CA VAL A 326 -5.87 -2.06 -8.67
C VAL A 326 -4.90 -1.80 -7.52
N THR A 327 -3.90 -0.95 -7.74
CA THR A 327 -2.99 -0.55 -6.66
C THR A 327 -3.66 0.53 -5.79
N PRO A 328 -3.24 0.68 -4.52
CA PRO A 328 -3.73 1.73 -3.61
C PRO A 328 -3.75 3.15 -4.20
N VAL A 329 -2.74 3.56 -4.97
CA VAL A 329 -2.73 4.89 -5.61
C VAL A 329 -3.82 5.03 -6.68
N ASP A 330 -4.19 3.93 -7.35
CA ASP A 330 -5.23 3.94 -8.38
C ASP A 330 -6.61 4.27 -7.80
N THR A 331 -6.87 3.96 -6.52
CA THR A 331 -8.11 4.40 -5.84
C THR A 331 -8.17 5.92 -5.74
N VAL A 332 -7.05 6.57 -5.39
CA VAL A 332 -7.01 8.03 -5.31
C VAL A 332 -7.26 8.64 -6.69
N ARG A 333 -6.64 8.07 -7.74
CA ARG A 333 -6.82 8.53 -9.12
C ARG A 333 -8.23 8.26 -9.66
N ALA A 334 -8.81 7.10 -9.33
CA ALA A 334 -10.18 6.73 -9.63
C ALA A 334 -11.15 7.79 -9.10
N MET A 335 -10.99 8.12 -7.82
CA MET A 335 -11.76 9.15 -7.14
C MET A 335 -11.60 10.54 -7.78
N ALA A 336 -10.38 10.90 -8.17
CA ALA A 336 -10.11 12.15 -8.86
C ALA A 336 -10.81 12.23 -10.24
N SER A 337 -11.04 11.09 -10.89
CA SER A 337 -11.63 11.00 -12.23
C SER A 337 -13.16 11.03 -12.29
N VAL A 338 -13.87 10.82 -11.16
CA VAL A 338 -15.34 10.77 -11.11
C VAL A 338 -15.97 12.06 -11.62
N ALA A 339 -15.59 13.18 -11.02
CA ALA A 339 -16.02 14.52 -11.37
C ALA A 339 -15.07 15.55 -10.74
N PRO A 340 -14.88 16.72 -11.36
CA PRO A 340 -14.14 17.82 -10.75
C PRO A 340 -14.68 18.15 -9.35
N GLY A 341 -13.78 18.23 -8.37
CA GLY A 341 -14.13 18.55 -6.98
C GLY A 341 -14.57 17.36 -6.11
N THR A 342 -14.58 16.13 -6.64
CA THR A 342 -14.86 14.91 -5.84
C THR A 342 -13.84 14.74 -4.71
N LEU A 343 -12.56 14.97 -5.01
CA LEU A 343 -11.49 15.09 -4.03
C LEU A 343 -11.27 16.55 -3.68
N GLY A 344 -11.26 16.85 -2.39
CA GLY A 344 -10.74 18.09 -1.84
C GLY A 344 -9.21 18.21 -2.00
N PRO A 345 -8.62 19.33 -1.56
CA PRO A 345 -7.19 19.55 -1.67
C PRO A 345 -6.41 18.47 -0.92
N ALA A 346 -5.36 17.95 -1.56
CA ALA A 346 -4.47 16.96 -0.99
C ALA A 346 -3.77 17.56 0.25
N ARG A 347 -3.83 16.86 1.39
CA ARG A 347 -3.14 17.25 2.62
C ARG A 347 -2.07 16.23 2.95
N LEU A 348 -0.82 16.67 3.01
CA LEU A 348 0.30 15.83 3.41
C LEU A 348 0.42 15.81 4.95
N ARG A 349 0.41 14.61 5.51
CA ARG A 349 0.85 14.32 6.88
C ARG A 349 2.23 13.67 6.79
N PRO A 350 3.32 14.42 7.01
CA PRO A 350 4.66 13.87 6.92
C PRO A 350 4.94 12.94 8.12
N SER A 351 5.64 11.84 7.85
CA SER A 351 6.10 10.89 8.86
C SER A 351 7.11 11.53 9.82
N PRO A 352 7.32 10.97 11.03
CA PRO A 352 8.40 11.42 11.89
C PRO A 352 9.78 11.35 11.22
N ALA A 353 10.02 10.32 10.40
CA ALA A 353 11.28 10.20 9.65
C ALA A 353 11.45 11.34 8.64
N THR A 354 10.41 11.66 7.87
CA THR A 354 10.40 12.83 6.99
C THR A 354 10.77 14.09 7.76
N LYS A 355 10.01 14.38 8.83
CA LYS A 355 10.20 15.60 9.62
C LYS A 355 11.62 15.70 10.15
N LEU A 356 12.18 14.57 10.60
CA LEU A 356 13.55 14.49 11.09
C LEU A 356 14.58 14.74 9.97
N GLN A 357 14.38 14.13 8.79
CA GLN A 357 15.24 14.32 7.64
C GLN A 357 15.25 15.78 7.17
N ASP A 358 14.07 16.39 7.00
CA ASP A 358 13.94 17.80 6.61
C ASP A 358 14.56 18.72 7.65
N ALA A 359 14.29 18.47 8.93
CA ALA A 359 14.83 19.27 10.02
C ALA A 359 16.36 19.20 10.11
N MET A 360 16.96 18.04 9.80
CA MET A 360 18.41 17.83 9.83
C MET A 360 19.12 18.28 8.56
N HIS A 361 18.45 18.29 7.40
CA HIS A 361 19.06 18.60 6.11
C HIS A 361 19.68 20.00 6.05
N ALA A 362 19.04 20.98 6.69
CA ALA A 362 19.48 22.38 6.70
C ALA A 362 20.45 22.73 7.84
N LEU A 363 20.90 21.75 8.64
CA LEU A 363 21.73 22.02 9.82
C LEU A 363 23.24 22.03 9.51
N PRO A 364 24.02 22.83 10.26
CA PRO A 364 25.48 22.73 10.23
C PRO A 364 25.95 21.32 10.60
N ALA A 365 27.05 20.87 9.98
CA ALA A 365 27.62 19.54 10.23
C ALA A 365 27.95 19.28 11.71
N SER A 366 28.32 20.32 12.47
CA SER A 366 28.57 20.22 13.91
C SER A 366 27.31 19.90 14.72
N GLU A 367 26.17 20.49 14.37
CA GLU A 367 24.88 20.18 15.02
C GLU A 367 24.43 18.76 14.69
N ILE A 368 24.55 18.35 13.41
CA ILE A 368 24.22 16.98 12.97
C ILE A 368 25.06 15.95 13.73
N ALA A 369 26.38 16.18 13.85
CA ALA A 369 27.27 15.29 14.57
C ALA A 369 26.91 15.21 16.07
N ALA A 370 26.51 16.32 16.69
CA ALA A 370 26.03 16.33 18.08
C ALA A 370 24.73 15.53 18.23
N ILE A 371 23.76 15.72 17.32
CA ILE A 371 22.48 14.98 17.29
C ILE A 371 22.73 13.47 17.19
N GLU A 372 23.54 13.03 16.23
CA GLU A 372 23.88 11.61 16.03
C GLU A 372 24.57 11.03 17.29
N SER A 373 25.53 11.78 17.86
CA SER A 373 26.30 11.34 19.03
C SER A 373 25.45 11.24 20.31
N LEU A 374 24.54 12.18 20.52
CA LEU A 374 23.58 12.17 21.63
C LEU A 374 22.62 10.97 21.54
N ALA A 375 22.06 10.73 20.35
CA ALA A 375 21.16 9.59 20.13
C ALA A 375 21.88 8.24 20.30
N GLU A 376 23.17 8.16 19.94
CA GLU A 376 24.00 6.96 20.11
C GLU A 376 24.52 6.79 21.54
N GLY A 377 24.39 7.81 22.40
CA GLY A 377 24.95 7.84 23.74
C GLY A 377 26.47 8.00 23.77
N ARG A 378 27.08 8.45 22.66
CA ARG A 378 28.51 8.83 22.58
C ARG A 378 28.79 10.20 23.19
N LEU A 379 27.76 11.04 23.30
CA LEU A 379 27.79 12.34 23.95
C LEU A 379 26.70 12.37 25.02
N ALA A 380 27.00 12.85 26.22
CA ALA A 380 25.99 13.05 27.26
C ALA A 380 25.33 14.45 27.13
N PRO A 381 24.03 14.60 27.49
CA PRO A 381 23.29 15.86 27.30
C PRO A 381 23.77 17.04 28.14
N ASP A 382 24.55 16.79 29.20
CA ASP A 382 25.09 17.80 30.13
C ASP A 382 26.59 18.07 29.90
N GLU A 383 27.18 17.59 28.79
CA GLU A 383 28.58 17.86 28.48
C GLU A 383 28.81 19.30 28.00
N ALA A 384 29.93 19.89 28.46
CA ALA A 384 30.35 21.25 28.11
C ALA A 384 30.50 21.47 26.58
N ALA A 385 30.70 20.41 25.80
CA ALA A 385 30.73 20.49 24.34
C ALA A 385 29.44 21.07 23.74
N LEU A 386 28.30 20.93 24.43
CA LEU A 386 27.02 21.49 23.99
C LEU A 386 26.85 22.98 24.34
N ASP A 387 27.65 23.52 25.26
CA ASP A 387 27.62 24.94 25.64
C ASP A 387 28.17 25.85 24.54
N ALA A 388 28.90 25.28 23.57
CA ALA A 388 29.34 25.98 22.38
C ALA A 388 28.18 26.37 21.44
N PHE A 389 27.01 25.73 21.56
CA PHE A 389 25.83 26.06 20.77
C PHE A 389 25.00 27.17 21.43
N PRO A 390 24.48 28.15 20.67
CA PRO A 390 23.49 29.09 21.18
C PRO A 390 22.29 28.37 21.83
N PRO A 391 21.64 28.93 22.87
CA PRO A 391 20.58 28.23 23.60
C PRO A 391 19.43 27.67 22.74
N THR A 392 19.05 28.38 21.68
CA THR A 392 18.03 27.96 20.70
C THR A 392 18.50 26.77 19.85
N ASN A 393 19.78 26.75 19.44
CA ASN A 393 20.37 25.64 18.68
C ASN A 393 20.57 24.42 19.58
N ARG A 394 21.04 24.61 20.82
CA ARG A 394 21.14 23.54 21.82
C ARG A 394 19.78 22.90 22.09
N ALA A 395 18.72 23.70 22.23
CA ALA A 395 17.35 23.20 22.36
C ALA A 395 16.90 22.37 21.14
N ARG A 396 17.21 22.81 19.91
CA ARG A 396 16.94 22.06 18.68
C ARG A 396 17.72 20.75 18.63
N VAL A 397 19.03 20.77 18.89
CA VAL A 397 19.91 19.58 18.91
C VAL A 397 19.39 18.52 19.88
N LEU A 398 19.05 18.91 21.12
CA LEU A 398 18.50 17.98 22.11
C LEU A 398 17.15 17.39 21.68
N THR A 399 16.29 18.20 21.05
CA THR A 399 14.98 17.76 20.54
C THR A 399 15.15 16.74 19.41
N LEU A 400 15.94 17.06 18.39
CA LEU A 400 16.18 16.18 17.24
C LEU A 400 16.96 14.92 17.63
N ALA A 401 17.85 15.00 18.63
CA ALA A 401 18.51 13.82 19.18
C ALA A 401 17.51 12.85 19.84
N ASN A 402 16.52 13.38 20.54
CA ASN A 402 15.44 12.56 21.12
C ASN A 402 14.55 11.95 20.02
N ASP A 403 14.24 12.70 18.97
CA ASP A 403 13.46 12.19 17.83
C ASP A 403 14.20 11.10 17.06
N LEU A 404 15.50 11.28 16.80
CA LEU A 404 16.37 10.25 16.19
C LEU A 404 16.50 9.01 17.08
N LEU A 405 16.61 9.18 18.40
CA LEU A 405 16.62 8.08 19.35
C LEU A 405 15.30 7.29 19.32
N ARG A 406 14.16 7.99 19.29
CA ARG A 406 12.83 7.37 19.17
C ARG A 406 12.71 6.59 17.87
N HIS A 407 13.15 7.15 16.74
CA HIS A 407 13.17 6.46 15.45
C HIS A 407 13.96 5.15 15.52
N ARG A 408 15.20 5.20 16.05
CA ARG A 408 16.05 4.02 16.20
C ARG A 408 15.46 2.95 17.13
N PHE A 409 14.74 3.36 18.18
CA PHE A 409 13.99 2.44 19.02
C PHE A 409 12.86 1.74 18.25
N LEU A 410 12.07 2.49 17.48
CA LEU A 410 10.97 1.93 16.67
C LEU A 410 11.48 1.02 15.55
N ALA A 411 12.65 1.32 14.98
CA ALA A 411 13.36 0.48 14.02
C ALA A 411 14.06 -0.75 14.67
N GLY A 412 14.01 -0.91 15.99
CA GLY A 412 14.59 -2.05 16.71
C GLY A 412 16.12 -2.00 16.87
N HIS A 413 16.75 -0.86 16.61
CA HIS A 413 18.21 -0.68 16.74
C HIS A 413 18.66 -0.37 18.19
N VAL A 414 17.74 -0.01 19.06
CA VAL A 414 18.01 0.30 20.49
C VAL A 414 16.94 -0.39 21.34
N ASP A 415 17.34 -1.03 22.43
CA ASP A 415 16.40 -1.65 23.36
C ASP A 415 15.61 -0.61 24.18
N GLU A 416 14.46 -1.01 24.72
CA GLU A 416 13.55 -0.12 25.44
C GLU A 416 14.18 0.54 26.66
N ALA A 417 14.98 -0.18 27.45
CA ALA A 417 15.56 0.35 28.68
C ALA A 417 16.60 1.44 28.36
N THR A 418 17.46 1.18 27.37
CA THR A 418 18.43 2.16 26.87
C THR A 418 17.76 3.38 26.27
N ALA A 419 16.75 3.17 25.41
CA ALA A 419 16.01 4.25 24.76
C ALA A 419 15.31 5.15 25.80
N ARG A 420 14.64 4.54 26.79
CA ARG A 420 13.95 5.27 27.86
C ARG A 420 14.93 6.08 28.71
N GLY A 421 16.06 5.49 29.10
CA GLY A 421 17.08 6.16 29.91
C GLY A 421 17.68 7.38 29.20
N ARG A 422 18.08 7.21 27.94
CA ARG A 422 18.64 8.29 27.12
C ARG A 422 17.61 9.38 26.81
N SER A 423 16.38 8.99 26.46
CA SER A 423 15.29 9.94 26.21
C SER A 423 15.00 10.79 27.44
N LEU A 424 14.93 10.18 28.62
CA LEU A 424 14.76 10.92 29.87
C LEU A 424 15.89 11.93 30.12
N ALA A 425 17.15 11.55 29.87
CA ALA A 425 18.29 12.45 30.01
C ALA A 425 18.22 13.63 29.02
N LEU A 426 17.90 13.37 27.76
CA LEU A 426 17.74 14.39 26.72
C LEU A 426 16.59 15.36 27.05
N LEU A 427 15.44 14.84 27.48
CA LEU A 427 14.27 15.64 27.85
C LEU A 427 14.53 16.50 29.09
N ARG A 428 15.27 15.99 30.09
CA ARG A 428 15.70 16.77 31.27
C ARG A 428 16.65 17.91 30.90
N ALA A 429 17.64 17.65 30.04
CA ALA A 429 18.53 18.70 29.56
C ALA A 429 17.74 19.74 28.75
N ARG A 430 16.82 19.28 27.88
CA ARG A 430 15.96 20.15 27.08
C ARG A 430 15.05 21.03 27.94
N SER A 431 14.47 20.51 29.02
CA SER A 431 13.54 21.24 29.89
C SER A 431 14.21 22.36 30.70
N ARG A 432 15.54 22.30 30.89
CA ARG A 432 16.32 23.38 31.54
C ARG A 432 16.53 24.60 30.64
N LEU A 433 16.20 24.49 29.35
CA LEU A 433 16.37 25.57 28.38
C LEU A 433 15.04 26.32 28.16
N PRO A 434 14.96 27.62 28.52
CA PRO A 434 13.73 28.39 28.37
C PRO A 434 13.42 28.73 26.90
N ALA A 435 14.40 28.61 26.01
CA ALA A 435 14.24 28.89 24.59
C ALA A 435 13.35 27.82 23.91
N ALA A 436 12.39 28.27 23.09
CA ALA A 436 11.75 27.39 22.11
C ALA A 436 12.81 26.86 21.13
N PRO A 437 12.67 25.64 20.59
CA PRO A 437 13.58 25.20 19.55
C PRO A 437 13.38 26.12 18.34
N ALA A 438 14.47 26.67 17.80
CA ALA A 438 14.39 27.44 16.56
C ALA A 438 13.82 26.52 15.47
N ALA A 439 12.71 26.94 14.86
CA ALA A 439 12.12 26.22 13.74
C ALA A 439 13.17 26.08 12.63
N SER A 440 13.31 24.86 12.10
CA SER A 440 14.02 24.70 10.83
C SER A 440 13.19 25.39 9.75
N ALA A 441 13.82 26.19 8.90
CA ALA A 441 13.14 26.71 7.72
C ALA A 441 12.57 25.51 6.94
N PRO A 442 11.29 25.54 6.50
CA PRO A 442 10.76 24.49 5.67
C PRO A 442 11.64 24.40 4.43
N VAL A 443 12.30 23.26 4.26
CA VAL A 443 13.14 23.07 3.08
C VAL A 443 12.21 22.71 1.93
N GLU A 444 12.28 23.49 0.86
CA GLU A 444 11.70 23.20 -0.46
C GLU A 444 12.21 21.87 -1.09
N ALA A 445 13.03 21.08 -0.38
CA ALA A 445 13.94 20.08 -0.95
C ALA A 445 13.38 18.68 -1.13
N LEU A 446 12.30 18.30 -0.42
CA LEU A 446 11.54 17.12 -0.79
C LEU A 446 10.35 17.60 -1.62
N ASP A 447 10.56 17.69 -2.93
CA ASP A 447 9.55 18.02 -3.95
C ASP A 447 8.49 16.90 -3.95
N ARG A 448 7.58 16.96 -2.98
CA ARG A 448 6.60 15.92 -2.72
C ARG A 448 5.35 16.22 -3.50
N HIS A 449 5.24 15.50 -4.59
CA HIS A 449 4.06 15.51 -5.41
C HIS A 449 3.01 14.60 -4.80
N PRO A 450 1.75 15.06 -4.69
CA PRO A 450 0.63 14.18 -4.44
C PRO A 450 0.69 12.97 -5.39
N PRO A 451 0.35 11.76 -4.93
CA PRO A 451 0.30 10.55 -5.75
C PRO A 451 -0.52 10.67 -7.05
N THR A 452 -1.46 11.62 -7.09
CA THR A 452 -2.26 11.99 -8.26
C THR A 452 -1.45 12.62 -9.40
N ASP A 453 -0.27 13.15 -9.13
CA ASP A 453 0.60 13.80 -10.13
C ASP A 453 1.44 12.77 -10.91
N GLY A 454 1.52 11.52 -10.43
CA GLY A 454 2.26 10.45 -11.08
C GLY A 454 1.55 9.83 -12.29
N HIS A 455 2.32 9.11 -13.12
CA HIS A 455 1.78 8.34 -14.24
C HIS A 455 0.95 7.13 -13.77
N GLY A 456 0.07 6.61 -14.64
CA GLY A 456 -0.72 5.39 -14.38
C GLY A 456 0.15 4.19 -13.98
N THR A 457 -0.33 3.33 -13.09
CA THR A 457 0.47 2.21 -12.55
C THR A 457 0.50 0.99 -13.46
N ALA A 458 -0.35 0.95 -14.48
CA ALA A 458 -0.29 -0.05 -15.54
C ALA A 458 0.20 0.60 -16.83
N ARG A 459 0.88 -0.17 -17.69
CA ARG A 459 1.25 0.26 -19.03
C ARG A 459 1.22 -0.86 -20.05
N VAL A 460 0.95 -0.47 -21.29
CA VAL A 460 1.13 -1.27 -22.50
C VAL A 460 2.12 -0.54 -23.38
N GLU A 461 3.04 -1.29 -23.95
CA GLU A 461 4.04 -0.79 -24.88
C GLU A 461 4.02 -1.62 -26.17
N LEU A 462 4.04 -0.92 -27.29
CA LEU A 462 4.30 -1.49 -28.60
C LEU A 462 5.68 -1.03 -29.03
N ALA A 463 6.57 -1.98 -29.32
CA ALA A 463 7.94 -1.69 -29.69
C ALA A 463 8.38 -2.46 -30.92
N GLY A 464 9.37 -1.92 -31.61
CA GLY A 464 10.11 -2.58 -32.68
C GLY A 464 11.60 -2.50 -32.39
N GLY A 465 12.33 -3.54 -32.74
CA GLY A 465 13.76 -3.59 -32.48
C GLY A 465 14.53 -4.53 -33.38
N LEU A 466 15.83 -4.55 -33.17
CA LEU A 466 16.79 -5.43 -33.82
C LEU A 466 17.58 -6.13 -32.72
N GLN A 467 17.61 -7.46 -32.76
CA GLN A 467 18.50 -8.29 -31.95
C GLN A 467 19.55 -8.89 -32.90
N ASP A 468 20.77 -8.38 -32.83
CA ASP A 468 21.83 -8.55 -33.84
C ASP A 468 21.36 -8.24 -35.27
N ARG A 469 20.90 -9.25 -36.01
CA ARG A 469 20.41 -9.13 -37.39
C ARG A 469 18.91 -9.41 -37.54
N ASP A 470 18.27 -9.91 -36.48
CA ASP A 470 16.88 -10.33 -36.52
C ASP A 470 15.99 -9.18 -36.05
N GLY A 471 15.05 -8.79 -36.90
CA GLY A 471 14.03 -7.80 -36.54
C GLY A 471 12.98 -8.42 -35.63
N PHE A 472 12.42 -7.61 -34.73
CA PHE A 472 11.28 -8.03 -33.93
C PHE A 472 10.24 -6.93 -33.72
N LEU A 473 8.99 -7.37 -33.57
CA LEU A 473 7.90 -6.59 -33.01
C LEU A 473 7.60 -7.11 -31.62
N GLU A 474 7.39 -6.22 -30.66
CA GLU A 474 7.16 -6.56 -29.25
C GLU A 474 5.85 -5.94 -28.75
N LEU A 475 5.08 -6.77 -28.06
CA LEU A 475 4.02 -6.34 -27.15
C LEU A 475 4.53 -6.53 -25.72
N HIS A 476 4.62 -5.42 -24.98
CA HIS A 476 5.07 -5.40 -23.60
C HIS A 476 3.95 -4.92 -22.69
N LEU A 477 3.60 -5.75 -21.70
CA LEU A 477 2.55 -5.51 -20.73
C LEU A 477 3.18 -5.42 -19.33
N LEU A 478 2.97 -4.31 -18.64
CA LEU A 478 3.30 -4.17 -17.22
C LEU A 478 2.03 -3.76 -16.47
N PRO A 479 1.31 -4.72 -15.86
CA PRO A 479 0.00 -4.44 -15.26
C PRO A 479 0.10 -3.69 -13.92
N ALA A 480 1.22 -3.84 -13.20
CA ALA A 480 1.34 -3.26 -11.87
C ALA A 480 2.72 -2.69 -11.56
N TYR A 481 2.66 -1.39 -11.26
CA TYR A 481 3.59 -0.46 -10.63
C TYR A 481 4.66 0.18 -11.53
N HIS A 482 5.58 0.90 -10.89
CA HIS A 482 6.53 1.85 -11.44
C HIS A 482 7.93 1.21 -11.59
N THR A 483 8.68 1.63 -12.62
CA THR A 483 10.10 1.29 -12.84
C THR A 483 11.00 2.48 -12.55
N LEU A 484 12.28 2.26 -12.24
CA LEU A 484 13.24 3.34 -11.93
C LEU A 484 13.38 4.40 -13.06
N LEU A 485 12.94 4.06 -14.27
CA LEU A 485 12.93 4.90 -15.47
C LEU A 485 11.70 5.78 -15.66
N ASP A 486 10.62 5.48 -14.94
CA ASP A 486 9.40 6.24 -15.05
C ASP A 486 9.53 7.59 -14.29
N ALA A 487 8.63 8.53 -14.59
CA ALA A 487 8.62 9.81 -13.91
C ALA A 487 8.36 9.60 -12.39
N PRO A 488 9.25 10.09 -11.49
CA PRO A 488 9.21 9.72 -10.07
C PRO A 488 8.10 10.40 -9.26
N ALA A 489 7.38 11.36 -9.84
CA ALA A 489 6.32 12.10 -9.16
C ALA A 489 5.23 11.14 -8.66
N GLY A 490 4.86 11.23 -7.38
CA GLY A 490 3.83 10.40 -6.77
C GLY A 490 4.24 8.96 -6.41
N PHE A 491 5.51 8.60 -6.58
CA PHE A 491 6.07 7.29 -6.23
C PHE A 491 7.27 7.41 -5.28
N ALA A 492 7.58 6.32 -4.56
CA ALA A 492 8.70 6.29 -3.63
C ALA A 492 10.05 6.34 -4.38
N GLU A 493 10.95 7.23 -3.98
CA GLU A 493 12.27 7.41 -4.61
C GLU A 493 13.12 6.14 -4.52
N GLY A 494 13.68 5.73 -5.66
CA GLY A 494 14.53 4.53 -5.76
C GLY A 494 13.77 3.21 -5.62
N GLY A 495 12.45 3.22 -5.81
CA GLY A 495 11.62 2.02 -5.80
C GLY A 495 11.23 1.54 -7.17
N GLU A 496 11.33 0.24 -7.39
CA GLU A 496 10.74 -0.43 -8.54
C GLU A 496 10.01 -1.68 -8.09
N ILE A 497 8.82 -1.87 -8.67
CA ILE A 497 8.06 -3.10 -8.53
C ILE A 497 7.53 -3.47 -9.91
N ARG A 498 7.84 -4.67 -10.37
CA ARG A 498 7.34 -5.23 -11.62
C ARG A 498 6.63 -6.53 -11.28
N ALA A 499 5.35 -6.64 -11.61
CA ALA A 499 4.57 -7.84 -11.34
C ALA A 499 3.80 -8.27 -12.57
N LEU A 500 3.89 -9.56 -12.90
CA LEU A 500 3.29 -10.16 -14.10
C LEU A 500 3.69 -9.42 -15.39
N GLU A 501 4.89 -8.84 -15.43
CA GLU A 501 5.42 -8.18 -16.63
C GLU A 501 5.59 -9.23 -17.72
N THR A 502 5.01 -8.98 -18.88
CA THR A 502 4.98 -9.93 -19.98
C THR A 502 5.48 -9.27 -21.25
N ARG A 503 6.48 -9.87 -21.89
CA ARG A 503 6.99 -9.46 -23.20
C ARG A 503 6.79 -10.57 -24.21
N VAL A 504 6.02 -10.30 -25.25
CA VAL A 504 5.79 -11.21 -26.37
C VAL A 504 6.42 -10.60 -27.61
N ARG A 505 7.32 -11.35 -28.25
CA ARG A 505 8.01 -10.91 -29.47
C ARG A 505 7.58 -11.74 -30.67
N TYR A 506 7.41 -11.10 -31.81
CA TYR A 506 7.28 -11.72 -33.12
C TYR A 506 8.51 -11.37 -33.95
N PHE A 507 9.21 -12.39 -34.44
CA PHE A 507 10.38 -12.28 -35.32
C PHE A 507 9.94 -12.58 -36.77
N PRO A 508 9.76 -11.56 -37.63
CA PRO A 508 9.22 -11.76 -38.98
C PRO A 508 10.09 -12.65 -39.86
N GLU A 509 11.41 -12.54 -39.76
CA GLU A 509 12.36 -13.33 -40.55
C GLU A 509 12.35 -14.81 -40.18
N LEU A 510 11.97 -15.12 -38.93
CA LEU A 510 11.88 -16.48 -38.41
C LEU A 510 10.45 -17.05 -38.44
N ASP A 511 9.46 -16.22 -38.75
CA ASP A 511 8.03 -16.51 -38.61
C ASP A 511 7.69 -17.15 -37.25
N ARG A 512 8.18 -16.55 -36.17
CA ARG A 512 8.04 -17.10 -34.81
C ARG A 512 7.56 -16.06 -33.82
N VAL A 513 6.50 -16.41 -33.08
CA VAL A 513 6.08 -15.71 -31.87
C VAL A 513 6.68 -16.41 -30.65
N ARG A 514 7.20 -15.63 -29.71
CA ARG A 514 7.83 -16.13 -28.49
C ARG A 514 7.38 -15.32 -27.28
N LEU A 515 7.14 -16.02 -26.17
CA LEU A 515 7.16 -15.39 -24.85
C LEU A 515 8.63 -15.11 -24.52
N HIS A 516 9.03 -13.86 -24.65
CA HIS A 516 10.41 -13.44 -24.44
C HIS A 516 10.73 -13.31 -22.94
N GLU A 517 9.79 -12.76 -22.17
CA GLU A 517 9.92 -12.59 -20.73
C GLU A 517 8.57 -12.64 -20.03
N LEU A 518 8.54 -13.27 -18.86
CA LEU A 518 7.46 -13.26 -17.89
C LEU A 518 8.05 -13.06 -16.48
N VAL A 519 8.01 -11.84 -15.97
CA VAL A 519 8.41 -11.55 -14.59
C VAL A 519 7.20 -11.77 -13.70
N LEU A 520 7.27 -12.75 -12.79
CA LEU A 520 6.20 -12.97 -11.81
C LEU A 520 6.22 -11.85 -10.76
N VAL A 521 7.41 -11.56 -10.24
CA VAL A 521 7.68 -10.45 -9.32
C VAL A 521 9.14 -10.04 -9.45
N ASP A 522 9.39 -8.74 -9.55
CA ASP A 522 10.68 -8.09 -9.33
C ASP A 522 10.44 -6.90 -8.41
N VAL A 523 11.19 -6.85 -7.32
CA VAL A 523 11.22 -5.70 -6.42
C VAL A 523 12.64 -5.23 -6.26
N THR A 524 12.88 -3.97 -6.59
CA THR A 524 14.15 -3.28 -6.34
C THR A 524 13.92 -2.15 -5.36
N THR A 525 14.72 -2.11 -4.30
CA THR A 525 14.73 -1.04 -3.31
C THR A 525 16.12 -0.43 -3.27
N ALA A 526 16.24 0.72 -3.92
CA ALA A 526 17.46 1.49 -4.05
C ALA A 526 17.28 2.89 -3.45
N SER A 527 16.49 3.01 -2.37
CA SER A 527 16.25 4.31 -1.73
C SER A 527 17.57 4.99 -1.34
N PRO A 528 17.74 6.29 -1.65
CA PRO A 528 19.03 6.93 -1.49
C PRO A 528 19.39 7.17 -0.04
N TRP A 529 20.68 7.05 0.28
CA TRP A 529 21.18 7.43 1.59
C TRP A 529 21.08 8.94 1.79
N ARG A 530 20.29 9.34 2.78
CA ARG A 530 20.12 10.74 3.19
C ARG A 530 20.20 10.78 4.71
N ARG A 531 21.19 11.49 5.25
CA ARG A 531 21.37 11.60 6.71
C ARG A 531 20.05 12.06 7.37
N PRO A 532 19.64 11.44 8.48
CA PRO A 532 20.39 10.44 9.28
C PRO A 532 20.22 8.98 8.80
N PHE A 533 19.45 8.73 7.75
CA PHE A 533 19.07 7.39 7.31
C PHE A 533 20.02 6.81 6.26
N ARG A 534 20.31 5.51 6.40
CA ARG A 534 21.14 4.73 5.49
C ARG A 534 20.42 3.40 5.21
N PRO A 535 19.31 3.41 4.46
CA PRO A 535 18.57 2.19 4.17
C PRO A 535 19.47 1.19 3.46
N VAL A 536 19.37 -0.08 3.85
CA VAL A 536 19.96 -1.18 3.11
C VAL A 536 19.04 -1.46 1.93
N GLY A 537 19.56 -1.34 0.72
CA GLY A 537 18.84 -1.71 -0.48
C GLY A 537 18.78 -3.23 -0.62
N TRP A 538 17.73 -3.71 -1.26
CA TRP A 538 17.59 -5.11 -1.62
C TRP A 538 16.90 -5.26 -2.96
N HIS A 539 17.17 -6.38 -3.63
CA HIS A 539 16.58 -6.75 -4.91
C HIS A 539 16.12 -8.21 -4.83
N ALA A 540 14.94 -8.51 -5.36
CA ALA A 540 14.46 -9.88 -5.52
C ALA A 540 13.61 -10.02 -6.78
N GLU A 541 13.98 -10.96 -7.64
CA GLU A 541 13.34 -11.22 -8.91
C GLU A 541 13.03 -12.72 -9.06
N LEU A 542 11.84 -13.02 -9.56
CA LEU A 542 11.39 -14.34 -9.96
C LEU A 542 10.66 -14.24 -11.30
N GLY A 543 11.09 -15.02 -12.30
CA GLY A 543 10.44 -15.00 -13.61
C GLY A 543 10.95 -16.06 -14.58
N LEU A 544 10.39 -16.06 -15.77
CA LEU A 544 10.82 -16.84 -16.93
C LEU A 544 11.34 -15.87 -18.00
N ARG A 545 12.40 -16.24 -18.70
CA ARG A 545 12.92 -15.45 -19.83
C ARG A 545 13.58 -16.34 -20.87
N THR A 546 13.78 -15.81 -22.07
CA THR A 546 14.56 -16.50 -23.09
C THR A 546 16.05 -16.19 -22.98
N ARG A 547 16.90 -17.20 -23.15
CA ARG A 547 18.36 -17.10 -23.29
C ARG A 547 18.78 -17.52 -24.68
N LEU A 548 19.78 -16.84 -25.23
CA LEU A 548 20.46 -17.27 -26.44
C LEU A 548 21.62 -18.17 -26.02
N LEU A 549 21.63 -19.43 -26.47
CA LEU A 549 22.59 -20.46 -26.09
C LEU A 549 23.24 -21.06 -27.34
N SER A 550 24.45 -21.60 -27.18
CA SER A 550 25.08 -22.35 -28.27
C SER A 550 24.41 -23.72 -28.43
N SER A 551 24.11 -24.12 -29.66
CA SER A 551 23.49 -25.43 -29.93
C SER A 551 24.56 -26.52 -30.04
N ASP A 552 24.39 -27.63 -29.31
CA ASP A 552 25.21 -28.85 -29.42
C ASP A 552 25.09 -29.56 -30.78
N ARG A 553 24.15 -29.16 -31.64
CA ARG A 553 23.91 -29.76 -32.97
C ARG A 553 24.60 -28.99 -34.11
N ASP A 554 25.88 -28.69 -33.92
CA ASP A 554 26.80 -28.12 -34.92
C ASP A 554 26.21 -26.98 -35.79
N ARG A 555 26.47 -25.74 -35.34
CA ARG A 555 26.38 -24.43 -36.05
C ARG A 555 25.05 -23.66 -35.97
N GLY A 556 24.49 -23.50 -34.77
CA GLY A 556 23.40 -22.54 -34.54
C GLY A 556 23.39 -21.95 -33.12
N LEU A 557 22.81 -20.76 -32.98
CA LEU A 557 22.35 -20.23 -31.70
C LEU A 557 20.91 -20.70 -31.51
N ASP A 558 20.59 -21.29 -30.35
CA ASP A 558 19.22 -21.63 -29.99
C ASP A 558 18.69 -20.66 -28.92
N THR A 559 17.39 -20.46 -28.92
CA THR A 559 16.71 -19.59 -27.95
C THR A 559 15.89 -20.45 -27.00
N GLU A 560 16.32 -20.54 -25.75
CA GLU A 560 15.76 -21.45 -24.76
C GLU A 560 15.11 -20.70 -23.60
N GLY A 561 14.01 -21.24 -23.09
CA GLY A 561 13.33 -20.69 -21.91
C GLY A 561 14.04 -21.09 -20.62
N VAL A 562 14.39 -20.11 -19.78
CA VAL A 562 14.96 -20.35 -18.45
C VAL A 562 14.11 -19.67 -17.38
N GLY A 563 13.87 -20.40 -16.30
CA GLY A 563 13.41 -19.80 -15.05
C GLY A 563 14.59 -19.11 -14.35
N ARG A 564 14.34 -17.96 -13.74
CA ARG A 564 15.33 -17.23 -12.95
C ARG A 564 14.78 -16.88 -11.58
N LEU A 565 15.63 -17.08 -10.56
CA LEU A 565 15.54 -16.47 -9.25
C LEU A 565 16.79 -15.63 -9.01
N GLN A 566 16.64 -14.37 -8.64
CA GLN A 566 17.75 -13.48 -8.34
C GLN A 566 17.46 -12.73 -7.04
N VAL A 567 18.44 -12.66 -6.14
CA VAL A 567 18.31 -11.97 -4.86
C VAL A 567 19.58 -11.20 -4.56
N GLY A 568 19.44 -10.00 -4.00
CA GLY A 568 20.57 -9.11 -3.80
C GLY A 568 20.39 -8.13 -2.65
N VAL A 569 21.53 -7.64 -2.18
CA VAL A 569 21.62 -6.55 -1.20
C VAL A 569 22.49 -5.45 -1.76
N GLY A 570 22.17 -4.21 -1.44
CA GLY A 570 22.80 -3.07 -2.09
C GLY A 570 22.55 -1.75 -1.38
N ALA A 571 22.78 -0.67 -2.10
CA ALA A 571 22.60 0.68 -1.62
C ALA A 571 22.27 1.62 -2.78
N GLY A 572 21.52 2.68 -2.47
CA GLY A 572 21.24 3.78 -3.37
C GLY A 572 21.84 5.09 -2.87
N LEU A 573 22.13 6.01 -3.79
CA LEU A 573 22.63 7.35 -3.55
C LEU A 573 21.93 8.34 -4.47
N ALA A 574 21.65 9.55 -3.97
CA ALA A 574 21.14 10.65 -4.77
C ALA A 574 22.08 11.86 -4.66
N PRO A 575 23.22 11.86 -5.37
CA PRO A 575 24.28 12.85 -5.20
C PRO A 575 23.88 14.26 -5.68
N ALA A 576 22.91 14.35 -6.60
CA ALA A 576 22.37 15.60 -7.10
C ALA A 576 20.87 15.44 -7.35
N ARG A 577 20.14 16.57 -7.45
CA ARG A 577 18.70 16.54 -7.76
C ARG A 577 18.47 15.87 -9.11
N GLY A 578 17.56 14.88 -9.13
CA GLY A 578 17.23 14.10 -10.32
C GLY A 578 18.27 13.04 -10.71
N LEU A 579 19.41 12.95 -10.01
CA LEU A 579 20.43 11.91 -10.24
C LEU A 579 20.35 10.86 -9.13
N HIS A 580 20.12 9.62 -9.52
CA HIS A 580 20.03 8.45 -8.66
C HIS A 580 21.04 7.41 -9.11
N ALA A 581 21.83 6.88 -8.17
CA ALA A 581 22.82 5.84 -8.42
C ALA A 581 22.56 4.68 -7.47
N TYR A 582 22.82 3.45 -7.91
CA TYR A 582 22.67 2.27 -7.07
C TYR A 582 23.69 1.20 -7.41
N ALA A 583 23.96 0.34 -6.43
CA ALA A 583 24.76 -0.86 -6.61
C ALA A 583 24.27 -2.00 -5.72
N PHE A 584 24.29 -3.22 -6.26
CA PHE A 584 23.88 -4.45 -5.61
C PHE A 584 24.93 -5.54 -5.80
N GLY A 585 25.14 -6.34 -4.74
CA GLY A 585 25.74 -7.66 -4.82
C GLY A 585 24.64 -8.71 -4.75
N GLU A 586 24.62 -9.64 -5.69
CA GLU A 586 23.48 -10.51 -5.95
C GLU A 586 23.90 -11.96 -6.15
N LEU A 587 22.94 -12.87 -5.97
CA LEU A 587 23.04 -14.27 -6.30
C LEU A 587 21.92 -14.59 -7.29
N ALA A 588 22.24 -15.23 -8.41
CA ALA A 588 21.26 -15.68 -9.38
C ALA A 588 21.28 -17.19 -9.55
N ILE A 589 20.10 -17.76 -9.73
CA ILE A 589 19.85 -19.14 -10.12
C ILE A 589 19.07 -19.10 -11.43
N GLU A 590 19.57 -19.74 -12.47
CA GLU A 590 18.85 -20.01 -13.70
C GLU A 590 18.64 -21.52 -13.84
N SER A 591 17.47 -21.94 -14.31
CA SER A 591 17.17 -23.34 -14.60
C SER A 591 16.35 -23.46 -15.88
N GLY A 592 16.74 -24.38 -16.74
CA GLY A 592 16.07 -24.63 -18.01
C GLY A 592 16.77 -25.74 -18.79
N PRO A 593 16.03 -26.46 -19.65
CA PRO A 593 16.53 -27.66 -20.35
C PRO A 593 17.64 -27.37 -21.37
N GLY A 594 17.83 -26.11 -21.76
CA GLY A 594 18.91 -25.69 -22.65
C GLY A 594 20.24 -25.42 -21.94
N LEU A 595 20.26 -25.33 -20.60
CA LEU A 595 21.47 -25.06 -19.84
C LEU A 595 22.28 -26.33 -19.64
N GLU A 596 23.61 -26.25 -19.71
CA GLU A 596 24.48 -27.38 -19.34
C GLU A 596 24.16 -27.78 -17.88
N GLY A 597 23.71 -29.02 -17.66
CA GLY A 597 23.31 -29.51 -16.33
C GLY A 597 21.98 -28.96 -15.79
N ASP A 598 21.13 -28.36 -16.63
CA ASP A 598 19.79 -27.84 -16.34
C ASP A 598 19.70 -26.72 -15.28
N VAL A 599 20.84 -26.31 -14.70
CA VAL A 599 20.92 -25.29 -13.66
C VAL A 599 22.25 -24.55 -13.71
N ALA A 600 22.20 -23.23 -13.49
CA ALA A 600 23.36 -22.39 -13.29
C ALA A 600 23.14 -21.49 -12.07
N LEU A 601 24.17 -21.35 -11.24
CA LEU A 601 24.16 -20.55 -10.02
C LEU A 601 25.41 -19.67 -9.98
N GLY A 602 25.28 -18.40 -9.61
CA GLY A 602 26.48 -17.68 -9.21
C GLY A 602 26.30 -16.22 -8.82
N PRO A 603 27.39 -15.61 -8.34
CA PRO A 603 27.39 -14.25 -7.85
C PRO A 603 27.39 -13.24 -9.00
N LEU A 604 26.63 -12.17 -8.82
CA LEU A 604 26.54 -11.04 -9.73
C LEU A 604 26.76 -9.74 -8.98
N THR A 605 27.19 -8.72 -9.71
CA THR A 605 27.16 -7.33 -9.29
C THR A 605 26.35 -6.55 -10.30
N ARG A 606 25.50 -5.66 -9.81
CA ARG A 606 24.68 -4.76 -10.61
C ARG A 606 24.96 -3.33 -10.15
N ALA A 607 25.18 -2.43 -11.09
CA ALA A 607 25.31 -1.01 -10.79
C ALA A 607 24.58 -0.19 -11.85
N GLY A 608 23.87 0.84 -11.42
CA GLY A 608 23.11 1.69 -12.33
C GLY A 608 23.10 3.15 -11.93
N LEU A 609 22.80 3.98 -12.91
CA LEU A 609 22.69 5.42 -12.80
C LEU A 609 21.47 5.89 -13.58
N ALA A 610 20.51 6.52 -12.91
CA ALA A 610 19.34 7.14 -13.52
C ALA A 610 19.41 8.65 -13.34
N TRP A 611 19.16 9.41 -14.39
CA TRP A 611 19.04 10.85 -14.37
C TRP A 611 17.71 11.29 -14.96
N SER A 612 16.99 12.17 -14.28
CA SER A 612 15.71 12.72 -14.72
C SER A 612 15.70 14.24 -14.68
N THR A 613 15.09 14.86 -15.69
CA THR A 613 14.82 16.30 -15.68
C THR A 613 13.82 16.67 -14.58
N ARG A 614 13.78 17.94 -14.17
CA ARG A 614 12.76 18.44 -13.23
C ARG A 614 11.35 18.17 -13.78
N GLY A 615 10.50 17.51 -12.99
CA GLY A 615 9.17 17.03 -13.44
C GLY A 615 9.16 15.72 -14.23
N GLY A 616 10.30 15.05 -14.41
CA GLY A 616 10.37 13.69 -14.96
C GLY A 616 10.04 13.55 -16.46
N ARG A 617 10.08 14.65 -17.22
CA ARG A 617 9.74 14.61 -18.66
C ARG A 617 10.74 13.79 -19.49
N TYR A 618 12.02 13.87 -19.16
CA TYR A 618 13.06 13.10 -19.82
C TYR A 618 13.92 12.40 -18.78
N THR A 619 14.08 11.09 -18.94
CA THR A 619 14.83 10.22 -18.04
C THR A 619 15.80 9.37 -18.84
N VAL A 620 17.03 9.23 -18.36
CA VAL A 620 18.07 8.37 -18.91
C VAL A 620 18.54 7.44 -17.81
N HIS A 621 18.69 6.17 -18.13
CA HIS A 621 19.19 5.16 -17.20
C HIS A 621 20.25 4.31 -17.88
N GLY A 622 21.38 4.14 -17.21
CA GLY A 622 22.41 3.20 -17.60
C GLY A 622 22.57 2.15 -16.50
N GLU A 623 22.70 0.88 -16.89
CA GLU A 623 22.97 -0.22 -15.97
C GLU A 623 24.05 -1.15 -16.52
N VAL A 624 24.90 -1.64 -15.63
CA VAL A 624 25.83 -2.73 -15.88
C VAL A 624 25.57 -3.85 -14.88
N LEU A 625 25.49 -5.08 -15.39
CA LEU A 625 25.48 -6.30 -14.60
C LEU A 625 26.67 -7.16 -15.01
N ALA A 626 27.44 -7.64 -14.04
CA ALA A 626 28.60 -8.48 -14.30
C ALA A 626 28.68 -9.61 -13.26
N GLY A 627 29.16 -10.78 -13.66
CA GLY A 627 29.38 -11.87 -12.72
C GLY A 627 29.73 -13.18 -13.37
N LEU A 628 29.55 -14.26 -12.61
CA LEU A 628 29.85 -15.61 -13.04
C LEU A 628 28.63 -16.48 -12.78
N LEU A 629 28.20 -17.25 -13.78
CA LEU A 629 27.20 -18.29 -13.61
C LEU A 629 27.91 -19.64 -13.69
N THR A 630 27.68 -20.49 -12.69
CA THR A 630 28.32 -21.80 -12.58
C THR A 630 27.26 -22.89 -12.68
N GLY A 631 27.31 -23.66 -13.76
CA GLY A 631 26.70 -24.98 -13.86
C GLY A 631 27.81 -26.04 -13.83
N PRO A 632 27.79 -27.02 -14.75
CA PRO A 632 28.93 -27.90 -15.04
C PRO A 632 30.18 -27.14 -15.50
N ARG A 633 29.98 -26.00 -16.17
CA ARG A 633 31.02 -25.02 -16.50
C ARG A 633 30.68 -23.66 -15.89
N THR A 634 31.71 -22.89 -15.62
CA THR A 634 31.59 -21.49 -15.21
C THR A 634 31.69 -20.61 -16.45
N SER A 635 30.65 -19.81 -16.70
CA SER A 635 30.62 -18.84 -17.80
C SER A 635 30.50 -17.41 -17.23
N PRO A 636 31.24 -16.44 -17.80
CA PRO A 636 31.04 -15.04 -17.44
C PRO A 636 29.69 -14.56 -17.93
N TRP A 637 29.09 -13.66 -17.15
CA TRP A 637 27.91 -12.91 -17.56
C TRP A 637 28.23 -11.42 -17.49
N LEU A 638 28.05 -10.72 -18.60
CA LEU A 638 28.14 -9.27 -18.70
C LEU A 638 26.90 -8.75 -19.43
N ARG A 639 26.24 -7.73 -18.88
CA ARG A 639 25.16 -7.00 -19.52
C ARG A 639 25.39 -5.51 -19.35
N GLY A 640 25.28 -4.76 -20.43
CA GLY A 640 25.21 -3.30 -20.44
C GLY A 640 23.87 -2.87 -21.00
N LEU A 641 23.22 -1.92 -20.36
CA LEU A 641 21.91 -1.39 -20.72
C LEU A 641 21.96 0.13 -20.69
N LEU A 642 21.41 0.77 -21.72
CA LEU A 642 21.16 2.19 -21.78
C LEU A 642 19.74 2.43 -22.27
N GLU A 643 18.93 3.05 -21.43
CA GLU A 643 17.53 3.35 -21.69
C GLU A 643 17.28 4.85 -21.59
N GLN A 644 16.37 5.34 -22.43
CA GLN A 644 15.90 6.71 -22.44
C GLN A 644 14.38 6.70 -22.50
N ARG A 645 13.74 7.58 -21.74
CA ARG A 645 12.30 7.77 -21.73
C ARG A 645 11.96 9.23 -21.90
N LEU A 646 11.06 9.53 -22.82
CA LEU A 646 10.52 10.86 -23.07
C LEU A 646 9.00 10.84 -22.84
N ALA A 647 8.55 11.46 -21.76
CA ALA A 647 7.14 11.68 -21.51
C ALA A 647 6.59 12.75 -22.47
N LEU A 648 5.61 12.35 -23.28
CA LEU A 648 4.88 13.25 -24.16
C LEU A 648 3.77 13.96 -23.37
N ASP A 649 3.08 13.20 -22.51
CA ASP A 649 2.08 13.63 -21.54
C ASP A 649 1.99 12.59 -20.40
N PRO A 650 1.14 12.76 -19.36
CA PRO A 650 1.02 11.80 -18.25
C PRO A 650 0.58 10.37 -18.64
N LYS A 651 0.09 10.18 -19.86
CA LYS A 651 -0.46 8.93 -20.39
C LYS A 651 0.44 8.31 -21.46
N TRP A 652 1.27 9.08 -22.15
CA TRP A 652 2.07 8.62 -23.29
C TRP A 652 3.57 8.92 -23.12
N SER A 653 4.40 7.96 -23.48
CA SER A 653 5.86 8.14 -23.51
C SER A 653 6.51 7.40 -24.67
N LEU A 654 7.65 7.90 -25.13
CA LEU A 654 8.55 7.20 -26.05
C LEU A 654 9.70 6.58 -25.25
N SER A 655 10.13 5.38 -25.65
CA SER A 655 11.26 4.66 -25.07
C SER A 655 12.29 4.35 -26.15
N LEU A 656 13.57 4.51 -25.81
CA LEU A 656 14.68 4.05 -26.62
C LEU A 656 15.60 3.23 -25.72
N GLU A 657 15.96 2.04 -26.16
CA GLU A 657 16.81 1.11 -25.43
C GLU A 657 17.93 0.59 -26.33
N GLY A 658 19.13 0.55 -25.77
CA GLY A 658 20.28 -0.15 -26.32
C GLY A 658 20.85 -1.10 -25.28
N ARG A 659 21.04 -2.36 -25.65
CA ARG A 659 21.51 -3.41 -24.76
C ARG A 659 22.62 -4.22 -25.42
N TYR A 660 23.61 -4.58 -24.61
CA TYR A 660 24.57 -5.62 -24.91
C TYR A 660 24.47 -6.68 -23.83
N GLU A 661 24.48 -7.94 -24.23
CA GLU A 661 24.58 -9.04 -23.28
C GLU A 661 25.51 -10.12 -23.79
N HIS A 662 26.36 -10.62 -22.90
CA HIS A 662 27.21 -11.77 -23.10
C HIS A 662 27.03 -12.74 -21.93
N ALA A 663 26.51 -13.94 -22.20
CA ALA A 663 26.29 -15.00 -21.22
C ALA A 663 26.41 -16.37 -21.90
N TYR A 664 26.89 -17.38 -21.17
CA TYR A 664 27.07 -18.74 -21.71
C TYR A 664 27.85 -18.76 -23.05
N ASP A 665 28.91 -17.95 -23.11
CA ASP A 665 29.80 -17.78 -24.27
C ASP A 665 29.12 -17.21 -25.54
N VAL A 666 27.88 -16.73 -25.43
CA VAL A 666 27.13 -16.09 -26.50
C VAL A 666 26.95 -14.61 -26.18
N GLY A 667 27.25 -13.74 -27.15
CA GLY A 667 27.03 -12.30 -27.04
C GLY A 667 26.11 -11.77 -28.14
N PHE A 668 25.23 -10.83 -27.81
CA PHE A 668 24.37 -10.15 -28.77
C PHE A 668 24.19 -8.67 -28.42
N TRP A 669 23.88 -7.88 -29.44
CA TRP A 669 23.43 -6.49 -29.31
C TRP A 669 21.94 -6.39 -29.59
N GLU A 670 21.27 -5.49 -28.89
CA GLU A 670 19.86 -5.19 -29.11
C GLU A 670 19.63 -3.69 -29.10
N GLY A 671 18.81 -3.23 -30.05
CA GLY A 671 18.29 -1.86 -30.08
C GLY A 671 16.77 -1.90 -30.22
N ARG A 672 16.06 -1.08 -29.44
CA ARG A 672 14.60 -1.10 -29.36
C ARG A 672 14.03 0.31 -29.25
N LEU A 673 12.95 0.57 -29.98
CA LEU A 673 12.17 1.81 -29.93
C LEU A 673 10.72 1.46 -29.61
N GLY A 674 10.14 2.10 -28.61
CA GLY A 674 8.78 1.81 -28.15
C GLY A 674 7.91 3.04 -27.92
N LEU A 675 6.60 2.81 -28.00
CA LEU A 675 5.55 3.74 -27.60
C LEU A 675 4.78 3.15 -26.43
N ILE A 676 4.77 3.86 -25.31
CA ILE A 676 4.19 3.44 -24.05
C ILE A 676 2.89 4.21 -23.81
N ARG A 677 1.84 3.49 -23.40
CA ARG A 677 0.59 4.04 -22.87
C ARG A 677 0.40 3.58 -21.42
N TYR A 678 0.44 4.51 -20.48
CA TYR A 678 0.11 4.30 -19.07
C TYR A 678 -1.41 4.34 -18.87
N PHE A 679 -2.00 3.62 -17.93
CA PHE A 679 -3.42 3.71 -17.59
C PHE A 679 -3.72 3.39 -16.13
#